data_AF-A0A0N4U9E3-F1
#
_entry.id   AF-A0A0N4U9E3-F1
#
_cell.length_a   1.000
_cell.length_b   1.000
_cell.length_c   1.000
_cell.angle_alpha   90.00
_cell.angle_beta   90.00
_cell.angle_gamma   90.00
#
_symmetry.space_group_name_H-M   'P 1'
#
loop_
_entity.id
_entity.type
_entity.pdbx_description
1 polymer ?
#
loop_
_entity_poly.entity_id
_entity_poly.type
_entity_poly.pdbx_seq_one_letter_code
_entity_poly.pdbx_strand_id
1 'polypeptide(L)'
;MTSEQIFVCMSCLYRSPISSNILYILIIEMFEVRIHEDATPGSKMTMNEELEKQVMSFRDCFGQVETNVSWIDFDPQKYIFQTRASVKKSIHGIDKGTLHLFCAANKIYTFNFQIHITRKNRHAPIFSRLAYRFYVPVTFELQTSFGTVEVFDHDPIIYNSQIRMSVIAKQQKPIAELHENGALILLSDLSNRQPYLPIDLKLIANDFGSPQLFSVANLTIIPVTVSEVDQLSINVADVQFQIFEWRKPKYGVAKEFRLVVKRNGMMMYEKRVDGNANMDLSKVFQLIFNTINVRIKYVKCVGECAGNGKPICYRGEYHTMYQYRDHEGLHCICYQGYSGNMCQNEEQCEHETSFETFGKIEWYPIVVNRTAHVPCPFGHEGEVVQRNCIWDNFLNKAIWESIGGDQTCRKQSSLLIHLGVISNYAETSKSISAIETIHRFIKSLLRLPIFLTNVTSVPYDTRIAEYVIQILDMTLSLDIDKTTGNITDIQNKISSLIMDFSKTLPCPYTLTSSDQGIVMKYMDWIGNSETFPLLLSNMCAIKLPISLKSTRIRIICMKNFFLNPILHKENPVLSIELDDEISHGFIRIELRPYTSAINFTCVSFHPKDNGTTSERFHLLYIFSENVWTTSGVQLISSNFNGMVVCKVDHLSLFSLLPVRLILKFTEIIY
;
A
#
# COMPACT_ATOMS: atom_id res chain seq x y z
N MET A 1 21.06 32.86 78.90
CA MET A 1 22.38 32.99 78.25
C MET A 1 22.11 32.95 76.76
N THR A 2 22.09 34.04 76.01
CA THR A 2 23.21 34.98 75.77
C THR A 2 22.68 36.34 75.32
N SER A 3 23.15 37.39 76.02
CA SER A 3 23.40 38.77 75.58
C SER A 3 22.38 39.47 74.66
N GLU A 4 21.42 40.15 75.28
CA GLU A 4 20.82 41.39 74.77
C GLU A 4 21.88 42.51 74.81
N GLN A 5 22.46 42.87 73.67
CA GLN A 5 23.17 44.14 73.49
C GLN A 5 22.24 45.12 72.78
N ILE A 6 21.35 45.73 73.55
CA ILE A 6 20.59 46.91 73.11
C ILE A 6 21.56 48.09 73.17
N PHE A 7 22.08 48.48 72.01
CA PHE A 7 22.81 49.74 71.83
C PHE A 7 21.83 50.90 72.05
N VAL A 8 21.76 51.38 73.29
CA VAL A 8 21.07 52.62 73.65
C VAL A 8 21.95 53.79 73.20
N CYS A 9 21.67 54.32 72.02
CA CYS A 9 22.25 55.58 71.56
C CYS A 9 21.49 56.75 72.22
N MET A 10 21.77 57.00 73.51
CA MET A 10 21.32 58.18 74.26
C MET A 10 22.37 59.30 74.13
N SER A 11 22.41 60.00 72.99
CA SER A 11 22.98 61.36 72.91
C SER A 11 22.73 62.04 71.55
N CYS A 12 21.48 62.15 71.13
CA CYS A 12 21.07 63.17 70.15
C CYS A 12 19.85 63.93 70.68
N LEU A 13 20.01 64.53 71.87
CA LEU A 13 19.07 65.51 72.39
C LEU A 13 19.80 66.86 72.46
N TYR A 14 19.17 67.86 71.86
CA TYR A 14 19.43 69.31 71.90
C TYR A 14 20.21 69.95 70.74
N ARG A 15 19.45 70.83 70.06
CA ARG A 15 19.81 71.99 69.22
C ARG A 15 19.95 71.76 67.71
N SER A 16 18.84 71.94 66.99
CA SER A 16 18.49 73.24 66.40
C SER A 16 17.16 73.15 65.63
N PRO A 17 16.29 74.17 65.68
CA PRO A 17 15.00 74.14 65.03
C PRO A 17 15.19 74.51 63.57
N ILE A 18 15.52 73.54 62.73
CA ILE A 18 15.40 73.74 61.29
C ILE A 18 13.91 73.65 61.01
N SER A 19 13.25 74.80 60.93
CA SER A 19 11.94 74.98 60.32
C SER A 19 12.06 74.68 58.82
N SER A 20 12.37 73.43 58.49
CA SER A 20 12.30 72.94 57.14
C SER A 20 10.82 72.83 56.80
N ASN A 21 10.36 73.74 55.95
CA ASN A 21 9.01 73.81 55.40
C ASN A 21 8.46 72.40 55.14
N ILE A 22 7.61 71.91 56.05
CA ILE A 22 6.90 70.66 55.89
C ILE A 22 5.84 70.91 54.82
N LEU A 23 5.97 70.24 53.68
CA LEU A 23 4.99 70.35 52.61
C LEU A 23 3.82 69.41 52.96
N TYR A 24 2.71 69.98 53.41
CA TYR A 24 1.46 69.27 53.62
C TYR A 24 0.74 69.07 52.30
N ILE A 25 0.52 67.81 51.92
CA ILE A 25 -0.33 67.46 50.79
C ILE A 25 -1.60 66.85 51.38
N LEU A 26 -2.65 67.68 51.46
CA LEU A 26 -3.97 67.27 51.91
C LEU A 26 -4.77 66.77 50.71
N ILE A 27 -5.15 65.50 50.70
CA ILE A 27 -6.07 64.95 49.71
C ILE A 27 -7.47 65.11 50.28
N ILE A 28 -8.31 65.91 49.60
CA ILE A 28 -9.63 66.35 50.09
C ILE A 28 -10.68 65.23 50.01
N GLU A 29 -10.37 64.12 49.33
CA GLU A 29 -11.27 62.98 49.20
C GLU A 29 -11.46 62.22 50.52
N MET A 30 -12.69 61.78 50.76
CA MET A 30 -13.05 60.94 51.90
C MET A 30 -13.02 59.49 51.47
N PHE A 31 -12.06 58.74 52.00
CA PHE A 31 -11.88 57.32 51.72
C PHE A 31 -12.75 56.44 52.62
N GLU A 32 -12.81 55.15 52.33
CA GLU A 32 -13.57 54.18 53.13
C GLU A 32 -12.68 53.06 53.68
N VAL A 33 -12.88 52.74 54.95
CA VAL A 33 -12.28 51.57 55.61
C VAL A 33 -13.40 50.74 56.23
N ARG A 34 -13.42 49.44 55.96
CA ARG A 34 -14.54 48.55 56.29
C ARG A 34 -14.11 47.44 57.23
N ILE A 35 -14.98 47.10 58.17
CA ILE A 35 -14.76 45.99 59.12
C ILE A 35 -16.09 45.31 59.44
N HIS A 36 -16.09 44.01 59.72
CA HIS A 36 -17.31 43.30 60.10
C HIS A 36 -17.67 43.48 61.59
N GLU A 37 -18.96 43.43 61.92
CA GLU A 37 -19.50 43.74 63.27
C GLU A 37 -18.95 42.88 64.42
N ASP A 38 -18.48 41.66 64.14
CA ASP A 38 -17.92 40.73 65.14
C ASP A 38 -16.39 40.57 65.03
N ALA A 39 -15.68 41.57 64.52
CA ALA A 39 -14.23 41.48 64.36
C ALA A 39 -13.53 41.46 65.73
N THR A 40 -12.66 40.46 65.91
CA THR A 40 -11.83 40.27 67.10
C THR A 40 -10.58 41.16 67.02
N PRO A 41 -9.81 41.34 68.11
CA PRO A 41 -8.50 41.98 68.05
C PRO A 41 -7.59 41.29 67.01
N GLY A 42 -6.86 42.09 66.22
CA GLY A 42 -5.97 41.64 65.14
C GLY A 42 -6.65 41.41 63.78
N SER A 43 -7.96 41.64 63.65
CA SER A 43 -8.66 41.53 62.36
C SER A 43 -8.22 42.63 61.40
N LYS A 44 -7.84 42.24 60.18
CA LYS A 44 -7.52 43.18 59.09
C LYS A 44 -8.81 43.87 58.60
N MET A 45 -8.75 45.18 58.45
CA MET A 45 -9.81 45.99 57.84
C MET A 45 -9.58 46.12 56.33
N THR A 46 -10.67 46.29 55.59
CA THR A 46 -10.65 46.39 54.12
C THR A 46 -10.69 47.86 53.70
N MET A 47 -9.65 48.34 53.01
CA MET A 47 -9.65 49.67 52.39
C MET A 47 -10.42 49.63 51.07
N ASN A 48 -11.08 50.71 50.68
CA ASN A 48 -11.52 50.86 49.30
C ASN A 48 -10.32 50.95 48.35
N GLU A 49 -10.56 50.71 47.07
CA GLU A 49 -9.50 50.59 46.07
C GLU A 49 -8.60 51.83 45.99
N GLU A 50 -9.20 53.02 46.03
CA GLU A 50 -8.45 54.27 45.89
C GLU A 50 -7.52 54.51 47.09
N LEU A 51 -8.00 54.27 48.33
CA LEU A 51 -7.14 54.39 49.51
C LEU A 51 -6.01 53.35 49.50
N GLU A 52 -6.30 52.11 49.09
CA GLU A 52 -5.28 51.08 48.97
C GLU A 52 -4.20 51.50 47.97
N LYS A 53 -4.57 52.02 46.80
CA LYS A 53 -3.62 52.54 45.80
C LYS A 53 -2.75 53.66 46.36
N GLN A 54 -3.37 54.64 47.03
CA GLN A 54 -2.65 55.77 47.61
C GLN A 54 -1.66 55.29 48.69
N VAL A 55 -2.11 54.49 49.66
CA VAL A 55 -1.26 53.98 50.75
C VAL A 55 -0.10 53.14 50.20
N MET A 56 -0.36 52.31 49.20
CA MET A 56 0.68 51.47 48.58
C MET A 56 1.69 52.26 47.76
N SER A 57 1.36 53.47 47.30
CA SER A 57 2.32 54.35 46.62
C SER A 57 3.34 55.00 47.58
N PHE A 58 3.09 54.93 48.89
CA PHE A 58 3.89 55.55 49.95
C PHE A 58 4.47 54.51 50.93
N ARG A 59 4.89 53.34 50.43
CA ARG A 59 5.44 52.20 51.22
C ARG A 59 6.76 52.47 51.97
N ASP A 60 7.36 53.64 51.82
CA ASP A 60 8.58 54.04 52.55
C ASP A 60 8.27 55.05 53.67
N CYS A 61 6.99 55.31 53.93
CA CYS A 61 6.54 56.32 54.87
C CYS A 61 6.07 55.68 56.17
N PHE A 62 6.32 56.35 57.29
CA PHE A 62 5.81 55.95 58.60
C PHE A 62 4.34 56.41 58.73
N GLY A 63 3.45 55.50 59.11
CA GLY A 63 2.02 55.80 59.24
C GLY A 63 1.59 56.02 60.69
N GLN A 64 0.85 57.09 60.95
CA GLN A 64 0.15 57.34 62.20
C GLN A 64 -1.33 57.58 61.92
N VAL A 65 -2.20 56.95 62.70
CA VAL A 65 -3.65 57.08 62.56
C VAL A 65 -4.23 57.89 63.72
N GLU A 66 -5.05 58.88 63.40
CA GLU A 66 -5.87 59.62 64.35
C GLU A 66 -7.34 59.29 64.07
N THR A 67 -8.06 58.76 65.05
CA THR A 67 -9.48 58.39 64.84
C THR A 67 -10.32 58.74 66.05
N ASN A 68 -11.63 58.85 65.85
CA ASN A 68 -12.59 59.00 66.94
C ASN A 68 -12.91 57.69 67.68
N VAL A 69 -12.29 56.57 67.28
CA VAL A 69 -12.51 55.24 67.86
C VAL A 69 -11.21 54.65 68.42
N SER A 70 -11.26 54.05 69.60
CA SER A 70 -10.04 53.53 70.26
C SER A 70 -9.59 52.15 69.76
N TRP A 71 -10.41 51.47 68.97
CA TRP A 71 -10.21 50.08 68.58
C TRP A 71 -9.54 49.89 67.21
N ILE A 72 -9.18 50.97 66.51
CA ILE A 72 -8.46 50.93 65.21
C ILE A 72 -6.99 51.23 65.41
N ASP A 73 -6.16 50.54 64.62
CA ASP A 73 -4.76 50.84 64.44
C ASP A 73 -4.37 50.75 62.97
N PHE A 74 -3.24 51.36 62.63
CA PHE A 74 -2.58 51.17 61.35
C PHE A 74 -1.24 50.49 61.60
N ASP A 75 -1.03 49.32 60.99
CA ASP A 75 0.24 48.60 61.05
C ASP A 75 1.17 49.16 59.96
N PRO A 76 2.20 49.94 60.32
CA PRO A 76 3.07 50.58 59.34
C PRO A 76 4.02 49.59 58.65
N GLN A 77 4.20 48.37 59.18
CA GLN A 77 5.04 47.35 58.53
C GLN A 77 4.29 46.65 57.40
N LYS A 78 2.98 46.42 57.59
CA LYS A 78 2.13 45.74 56.62
C LYS A 78 1.29 46.68 55.76
N TYR A 79 1.27 47.98 56.09
CA TYR A 79 0.47 49.02 55.43
C TYR A 79 -1.04 48.68 55.41
N ILE A 80 -1.55 48.21 56.55
CA ILE A 80 -2.96 47.80 56.69
C ILE A 80 -3.56 48.32 57.99
N PHE A 81 -4.85 48.58 57.97
CA PHE A 81 -5.63 48.84 59.17
C PHE A 81 -5.97 47.53 59.89
N GLN A 82 -5.86 47.52 61.21
CA GLN A 82 -6.15 46.37 62.07
C GLN A 82 -6.92 46.80 63.30
N THR A 83 -7.69 45.88 63.88
CA THR A 83 -8.40 46.12 65.13
C THR A 83 -7.49 45.86 66.34
N ARG A 84 -7.46 46.76 67.34
CA ARG A 84 -6.80 46.54 68.65
C ARG A 84 -7.71 45.88 69.68
N ALA A 85 -9.02 46.06 69.52
CA ALA A 85 -10.04 45.53 70.40
C ALA A 85 -11.24 45.05 69.58
N SER A 86 -12.18 44.33 70.21
CA SER A 86 -13.42 43.94 69.56
C SER A 86 -14.23 45.16 69.11
N VAL A 87 -14.72 45.12 67.87
CA VAL A 87 -15.50 46.21 67.28
C VAL A 87 -16.81 46.41 68.03
N LYS A 88 -17.14 47.68 68.32
CA LYS A 88 -18.43 48.08 68.91
C LYS A 88 -19.08 49.11 67.99
N LYS A 89 -20.32 48.87 67.57
CA LYS A 89 -21.08 49.85 66.76
C LYS A 89 -21.24 51.15 67.55
N SER A 90 -20.81 52.26 66.96
CA SER A 90 -20.95 53.60 67.53
C SER A 90 -22.42 54.00 67.64
N ILE A 91 -22.83 54.47 68.82
CA ILE A 91 -24.25 54.75 69.14
C ILE A 91 -24.71 56.09 68.51
N HIS A 92 -23.78 57.02 68.23
CA HIS A 92 -24.13 58.43 67.99
C HIS A 92 -23.31 59.16 66.91
N GLY A 93 -22.67 58.47 65.97
CA GLY A 93 -21.94 59.18 64.92
C GLY A 93 -21.37 58.31 63.83
N ILE A 94 -20.94 58.97 62.77
CA ILE A 94 -20.13 58.38 61.71
C ILE A 94 -18.71 58.22 62.25
N ASP A 95 -18.21 56.99 62.30
CA ASP A 95 -16.84 56.71 62.70
C ASP A 95 -15.88 57.22 61.60
N LYS A 96 -14.92 58.07 61.97
CA LYS A 96 -13.99 58.72 61.03
C LYS A 96 -12.57 58.75 61.58
N GLY A 97 -11.62 58.75 60.66
CA GLY A 97 -10.22 58.89 61.00
C GLY A 97 -9.43 59.61 59.93
N THR A 98 -8.21 59.94 60.29
CA THR A 98 -7.21 60.56 59.43
C THR A 98 -5.93 59.76 59.54
N LEU A 99 -5.42 59.29 58.40
CA LEU A 99 -4.13 58.63 58.30
C LEU A 99 -3.09 59.66 57.84
N HIS A 100 -2.05 59.85 58.65
CA HIS A 100 -0.90 60.67 58.31
C HIS A 100 0.28 59.77 57.94
N LEU A 101 0.74 59.87 56.70
CA LEU A 101 1.95 59.20 56.23
C LEU A 101 3.11 60.20 56.19
N PHE A 102 4.10 59.97 57.03
CA PHE A 102 5.32 60.77 57.16
C PHE A 102 6.40 60.16 56.27
N CYS A 103 6.67 60.80 55.14
CA CYS A 103 7.65 60.35 54.17
C CYS A 103 8.98 61.09 54.32
N ALA A 104 10.03 60.53 53.71
CA ALA A 104 11.31 61.23 53.56
C ALA A 104 11.14 62.62 52.90
N ALA A 105 12.10 63.52 53.16
CA ALA A 105 12.06 64.93 52.73
C ALA A 105 10.92 65.78 53.32
N ASN A 106 10.49 65.48 54.56
CA ASN A 106 9.49 66.25 55.31
C ASN A 106 8.15 66.45 54.58
N LYS A 107 7.73 65.42 53.84
CA LYS A 107 6.41 65.38 53.20
C LYS A 107 5.44 64.61 54.08
N ILE A 108 4.29 65.21 54.35
CA ILE A 108 3.20 64.56 55.08
C ILE A 108 2.00 64.45 54.14
N TYR A 109 1.58 63.22 53.89
CA TYR A 109 0.35 62.92 53.16
C TYR A 109 -0.74 62.60 54.16
N THR A 110 -1.89 63.23 53.99
CA THR A 110 -3.01 63.10 54.92
C THR A 110 -4.23 62.59 54.18
N PHE A 111 -4.77 61.45 54.63
CA PHE A 111 -5.94 60.80 54.06
C PHE A 111 -7.06 60.76 55.09
N ASN A 112 -8.17 61.42 54.79
CA ASN A 112 -9.37 61.33 55.62
C ASN A 112 -10.19 60.12 55.20
N PHE A 113 -10.64 59.30 56.15
CA PHE A 113 -11.43 58.12 55.87
C PHE A 113 -12.61 57.96 56.83
N GLN A 114 -13.64 57.30 56.34
CA GLN A 114 -14.82 56.89 57.08
C GLN A 114 -14.80 55.39 57.33
N ILE A 115 -15.22 54.99 58.53
CA ILE A 115 -15.24 53.59 58.94
C ILE A 115 -16.66 53.06 58.81
N HIS A 116 -16.80 51.94 58.09
CA HIS A 116 -18.08 51.27 57.90
C HIS A 116 -18.06 49.90 58.57
N ILE A 117 -18.93 49.72 59.54
CA ILE A 117 -19.16 48.42 60.18
C ILE A 117 -20.22 47.66 59.38
N THR A 118 -19.81 46.61 58.68
CA THR A 118 -20.64 45.83 57.77
C THR A 118 -20.97 44.44 58.33
N ARG A 119 -21.82 43.68 57.64
CA ARG A 119 -21.98 42.24 57.89
C ARG A 119 -20.75 41.50 57.39
N LYS A 120 -20.39 40.40 58.07
CA LYS A 120 -19.29 39.54 57.66
C LYS A 120 -19.53 38.97 56.26
N ASN A 121 -18.57 39.17 55.36
CA ASN A 121 -18.54 38.58 54.02
C ASN A 121 -18.55 37.04 54.12
N ARG A 122 -19.38 36.38 53.29
CA ARG A 122 -19.58 34.93 53.28
C ARG A 122 -19.32 34.27 51.93
N HIS A 123 -19.29 35.01 50.83
CA HIS A 123 -19.12 34.45 49.49
C HIS A 123 -17.84 35.00 48.90
N ALA A 124 -16.95 34.09 48.49
CA ALA A 124 -15.80 34.48 47.69
C ALA A 124 -16.24 34.66 46.23
N PRO A 125 -15.56 35.52 45.44
CA PRO A 125 -15.79 35.58 44.01
C PRO A 125 -15.46 34.23 43.37
N ILE A 126 -16.21 33.82 42.36
CA ILE A 126 -16.14 32.51 41.72
C ILE A 126 -15.87 32.68 40.22
N PHE A 127 -14.77 32.13 39.73
CA PHE A 127 -14.52 32.03 38.29
C PHE A 127 -15.54 31.09 37.62
N SER A 128 -16.00 31.44 36.42
CA SER A 128 -16.88 30.58 35.62
C SER A 128 -16.26 29.21 35.29
N ARG A 129 -14.93 29.11 35.32
CA ARG A 129 -14.16 27.87 35.10
C ARG A 129 -12.99 27.78 36.08
N LEU A 130 -12.66 26.56 36.50
CA LEU A 130 -11.47 26.29 37.32
C LEU A 130 -10.15 26.40 36.52
N ALA A 131 -10.22 26.25 35.19
CA ALA A 131 -9.09 26.36 34.29
C ALA A 131 -9.52 26.99 32.95
N TYR A 132 -8.72 27.93 32.48
CA TYR A 132 -8.85 28.57 31.17
C TYR A 132 -7.65 28.20 30.31
N ARG A 133 -7.90 27.88 29.05
CA ARG A 133 -6.87 27.52 28.08
C ARG A 133 -7.10 28.29 26.80
N PHE A 134 -6.08 29.01 26.34
CA PHE A 134 -6.15 29.81 25.12
C PHE A 134 -4.99 29.46 24.19
N TYR A 135 -5.30 29.27 22.91
CA TYR A 135 -4.31 29.18 21.84
C TYR A 135 -4.07 30.58 21.28
N VAL A 136 -2.88 31.11 21.48
CA VAL A 136 -2.56 32.48 21.11
C VAL A 136 -1.50 32.46 20.01
N PRO A 137 -1.77 33.03 18.83
CA PRO A 137 -0.79 33.11 17.76
C PRO A 137 0.53 33.75 18.22
N VAL A 138 1.66 33.25 17.74
CA VAL A 138 2.96 33.90 18.00
C VAL A 138 3.06 35.29 17.35
N THR A 139 2.21 35.55 16.36
CA THR A 139 2.06 36.85 15.66
C THR A 139 0.93 37.70 16.24
N PHE A 140 0.39 37.35 17.41
CA PHE A 140 -0.73 38.08 18.00
C PHE A 140 -0.28 39.47 18.43
N GLU A 141 -1.10 40.49 18.13
CA GLU A 141 -0.76 41.88 18.38
C GLU A 141 -0.71 42.17 19.89
N LEU A 142 0.33 42.89 20.32
CA LEU A 142 0.42 43.37 21.70
C LEU A 142 -0.72 44.34 22.00
N GLN A 143 -1.10 44.43 23.28
CA GLN A 143 -2.19 45.30 23.75
C GLN A 143 -3.57 44.93 23.20
N THR A 144 -3.73 43.70 22.68
CA THR A 144 -5.03 43.17 22.24
C THR A 144 -5.50 42.02 23.14
N SER A 145 -6.82 41.86 23.24
CA SER A 145 -7.44 40.81 24.04
C SER A 145 -7.46 39.47 23.30
N PHE A 146 -6.91 38.41 23.91
CA PHE A 146 -6.92 37.05 23.36
C PHE A 146 -7.98 36.14 23.99
N GLY A 147 -8.69 36.64 25.00
CA GLY A 147 -9.68 35.86 25.73
C GLY A 147 -10.38 36.69 26.79
N THR A 148 -11.46 36.15 27.32
CA THR A 148 -12.19 36.73 28.44
C THR A 148 -12.35 35.70 29.54
N VAL A 149 -12.35 36.16 30.78
CA VAL A 149 -12.70 35.39 31.96
C VAL A 149 -13.87 36.07 32.64
N GLU A 150 -14.74 35.25 33.21
CA GLU A 150 -15.93 35.72 33.90
C GLU A 150 -15.81 35.31 35.36
N VAL A 151 -16.12 36.26 36.24
CA VAL A 151 -16.11 36.06 37.69
C VAL A 151 -17.43 36.56 38.23
N PHE A 152 -18.04 35.76 39.09
CA PHE A 152 -19.32 36.05 39.71
C PHE A 152 -19.14 36.11 41.22
N ASP A 153 -19.77 37.10 41.86
CA ASP A 153 -19.92 37.14 43.31
C ASP A 153 -21.41 37.08 43.65
N HIS A 154 -21.76 36.24 44.62
CA HIS A 154 -23.14 36.00 45.03
C HIS A 154 -23.55 36.83 46.25
N ASP A 155 -22.70 37.74 46.71
CA ASP A 155 -23.08 38.62 47.81
C ASP A 155 -24.18 39.62 47.40
N PRO A 156 -25.23 39.78 48.23
CA PRO A 156 -26.34 40.66 47.92
C PRO A 156 -25.98 42.16 48.06
N ILE A 157 -24.79 42.46 48.57
CA ILE A 157 -24.37 43.84 48.87
C ILE A 157 -23.39 44.31 47.80
N ILE A 158 -23.72 45.43 47.14
CA ILE A 158 -23.01 45.94 45.95
C ILE A 158 -21.49 46.07 46.17
N TYR A 159 -21.05 46.52 47.35
CA TYR A 159 -19.61 46.66 47.61
C TYR A 159 -18.87 45.34 47.84
N ASN A 160 -19.57 44.27 48.26
CA ASN A 160 -18.97 42.94 48.28
C ASN A 160 -18.88 42.38 46.85
N SER A 161 -19.74 42.83 45.93
CA SER A 161 -19.65 42.46 44.50
C SER A 161 -18.61 43.25 43.69
N GLN A 162 -17.82 44.14 44.34
CA GLN A 162 -16.66 44.75 43.69
C GLN A 162 -15.51 43.75 43.69
N ILE A 163 -15.07 43.36 42.48
CA ILE A 163 -14.08 42.30 42.28
C ILE A 163 -12.84 42.91 41.65
N ARG A 164 -11.69 42.67 42.27
CA ARG A 164 -10.38 42.95 41.67
C ARG A 164 -9.80 41.66 41.12
N MET A 165 -9.54 41.65 39.83
CA MET A 165 -8.92 40.51 39.16
C MET A 165 -7.47 40.83 38.78
N SER A 166 -6.60 39.83 38.84
CA SER A 166 -5.22 39.99 38.37
C SER A 166 -4.59 38.66 37.98
N VAL A 167 -3.50 38.74 37.22
CA VAL A 167 -2.68 37.59 36.83
C VAL A 167 -1.48 37.48 37.77
N ILE A 168 -1.34 36.35 38.44
CA ILE A 168 -0.15 36.02 39.23
C ILE A 168 0.89 35.43 38.27
N ALA A 169 1.83 36.27 37.83
CA ALA A 169 2.99 35.84 37.07
C ALA A 169 4.16 35.51 38.02
N LYS A 170 4.80 34.35 37.83
CA LYS A 170 6.07 34.03 38.52
C LYS A 170 7.27 34.80 37.95
N GLN A 171 7.13 35.34 36.72
CA GLN A 171 8.21 35.99 35.97
C GLN A 171 8.21 37.50 36.22
N GLN A 172 9.39 38.14 36.19
CA GLN A 172 9.51 39.60 36.40
C GLN A 172 8.80 40.44 35.33
N LYS A 173 8.61 39.92 34.11
CA LYS A 173 7.83 40.59 33.05
C LYS A 173 6.48 39.90 32.89
N PRO A 174 5.35 40.62 33.01
CA PRO A 174 4.02 40.05 32.84
C PRO A 174 3.79 39.67 31.37
N ILE A 175 3.32 38.44 31.14
CA ILE A 175 2.99 37.95 29.79
C ILE A 175 1.61 38.44 29.38
N ALA A 176 0.69 38.43 30.32
CA ALA A 176 -0.68 38.85 30.15
C ALA A 176 -1.12 39.70 31.34
N GLU A 177 -2.06 40.60 31.08
CA GLU A 177 -2.78 41.38 32.05
C GLU A 177 -4.27 41.03 31.99
N LEU A 178 -4.94 41.12 33.13
CA LEU A 178 -6.37 40.90 33.23
C LEU A 178 -7.05 42.23 33.56
N HIS A 179 -7.81 42.75 32.61
CA HIS A 179 -8.58 43.98 32.77
C HIS A 179 -9.82 43.75 33.66
N GLU A 180 -10.35 44.84 34.21
CA GLU A 180 -11.54 44.85 35.08
C GLU A 180 -12.78 44.26 34.41
N ASN A 181 -12.90 44.37 33.09
CA ASN A 181 -13.99 43.78 32.31
C ASN A 181 -13.82 42.27 32.03
N GLY A 182 -12.77 41.63 32.57
CA GLY A 182 -12.47 40.22 32.35
C GLY A 182 -11.62 39.94 31.10
N ALA A 183 -11.25 40.95 30.30
CA ALA A 183 -10.42 40.74 29.12
C ALA A 183 -8.96 40.43 29.48
N LEU A 184 -8.40 39.38 28.87
CA LEU A 184 -6.99 39.04 28.97
C LEU A 184 -6.20 39.67 27.84
N ILE A 185 -5.36 40.63 28.17
CA ILE A 185 -4.55 41.40 27.22
C ILE A 185 -3.14 40.83 27.15
N LEU A 186 -2.62 40.67 25.92
CA LEU A 186 -1.24 40.22 25.71
C LEU A 186 -0.26 41.39 25.87
N LEU A 187 0.69 41.26 26.79
CA LEU A 187 1.72 42.28 27.08
C LEU A 187 3.11 41.90 26.57
N SER A 188 3.40 40.61 26.44
CA SER A 188 4.70 40.11 25.99
C SER A 188 4.59 39.48 24.61
N ASP A 189 5.58 39.78 23.77
CA ASP A 189 5.71 39.17 22.46
C ASP A 189 5.95 37.66 22.61
N LEU A 190 5.11 36.87 21.93
CA LEU A 190 5.17 35.40 21.91
C LEU A 190 6.09 34.87 20.81
N SER A 191 6.61 35.72 19.92
CA SER A 191 7.52 35.34 18.83
C SER A 191 8.77 34.61 19.32
N ASN A 192 9.28 34.99 20.49
CA ASN A 192 10.46 34.41 21.13
C ASN A 192 10.14 33.16 21.97
N ARG A 193 8.87 32.77 22.06
CA ARG A 193 8.45 31.57 22.80
C ARG A 193 8.40 30.38 21.84
N GLN A 194 8.76 29.21 22.35
CA GLN A 194 8.65 27.98 21.57
C GLN A 194 7.17 27.67 21.30
N PRO A 195 6.76 27.50 20.03
CA PRO A 195 5.39 27.12 19.70
C PRO A 195 4.98 25.81 20.39
N TYR A 196 3.72 25.74 20.80
CA TYR A 196 3.05 24.63 21.48
C TYR A 196 3.57 24.29 22.88
N LEU A 197 4.52 25.05 23.44
CA LEU A 197 4.95 24.91 24.83
C LEU A 197 4.01 25.69 25.75
N PRO A 198 3.26 25.04 26.66
CA PRO A 198 2.29 25.72 27.51
C PRO A 198 2.95 26.67 28.51
N ILE A 199 2.34 27.84 28.70
CA ILE A 199 2.71 28.83 29.69
C ILE A 199 1.62 28.84 30.76
N ASP A 200 1.94 28.29 31.93
CA ASP A 200 1.01 28.19 33.04
C ASP A 200 1.12 29.40 33.98
N LEU A 201 -0.02 30.06 34.17
CA LEU A 201 -0.23 31.22 35.02
C LEU A 201 -1.40 30.94 35.98
N LYS A 202 -1.55 31.79 36.99
CA LYS A 202 -2.71 31.75 37.89
C LYS A 202 -3.47 33.07 37.81
N LEU A 203 -4.80 32.97 37.79
CA LEU A 203 -5.70 34.10 37.94
C LEU A 203 -6.14 34.17 39.39
N ILE A 204 -6.24 35.37 39.93
CA ILE A 204 -6.81 35.61 41.25
C ILE A 204 -7.91 36.66 41.15
N ALA A 205 -9.04 36.39 41.80
CA ALA A 205 -10.13 37.33 41.98
C ALA A 205 -10.31 37.56 43.48
N ASN A 206 -10.27 38.82 43.89
CA ASN A 206 -10.44 39.25 45.28
C ASN A 206 -11.67 40.15 45.37
N ASP A 207 -12.49 39.98 46.41
CA ASP A 207 -13.55 40.94 46.72
C ASP A 207 -13.05 42.07 47.65
N PHE A 208 -13.88 43.10 47.80
CA PHE A 208 -13.70 44.17 48.78
C PHE A 208 -14.61 44.02 50.01
N GLY A 209 -15.02 42.79 50.32
CA GLY A 209 -15.77 42.46 51.52
C GLY A 209 -14.90 42.50 52.80
N SER A 210 -15.52 42.31 53.96
CA SER A 210 -14.82 42.16 55.23
C SER A 210 -15.21 40.84 55.94
N PRO A 211 -14.30 39.87 56.09
CA PRO A 211 -12.93 39.86 55.55
C PRO A 211 -12.93 39.80 54.01
N GLN A 212 -11.82 40.20 53.39
CA GLN A 212 -11.63 39.97 51.96
C GLN A 212 -11.54 38.47 51.68
N LEU A 213 -12.30 37.98 50.73
CA LEU A 213 -12.19 36.60 50.24
C LEU A 213 -11.64 36.60 48.81
N PHE A 214 -11.12 35.46 48.38
CA PHE A 214 -10.53 35.30 47.05
C PHE A 214 -10.71 33.90 46.49
N SER A 215 -10.62 33.79 45.17
CA SER A 215 -10.51 32.52 44.45
C SER A 215 -9.40 32.55 43.43
N VAL A 216 -8.99 31.36 43.00
CA VAL A 216 -7.87 31.16 42.06
C VAL A 216 -8.31 30.22 40.94
N ALA A 217 -7.97 30.56 39.70
CA ALA A 217 -8.14 29.70 38.53
C ALA A 217 -6.81 29.53 37.79
N ASN A 218 -6.64 28.40 37.10
CA ASN A 218 -5.47 28.18 36.27
C ASN A 218 -5.66 28.83 34.90
N LEU A 219 -4.63 29.49 34.37
CA LEU A 219 -4.61 30.04 33.02
C LEU A 219 -3.43 29.40 32.26
N THR A 220 -3.73 28.71 31.17
CA THR A 220 -2.70 28.15 30.28
C THR A 220 -2.76 28.85 28.93
N ILE A 221 -1.68 29.53 28.57
CA ILE A 221 -1.49 30.16 27.26
C ILE A 221 -0.61 29.25 26.41
N ILE A 222 -1.06 28.88 25.22
CA ILE A 222 -0.31 28.03 24.29
C ILE A 222 0.02 28.85 23.05
N PRO A 223 1.29 29.25 22.86
CA PRO A 223 1.73 29.93 21.65
C PRO A 223 1.54 29.00 20.45
N VAL A 224 0.88 29.45 19.39
CA VAL A 224 0.68 28.65 18.18
C VAL A 224 1.16 29.38 16.92
N THR A 225 1.70 28.64 15.96
CA THR A 225 1.96 29.17 14.62
C THR A 225 0.73 29.05 13.71
N VAL A 226 -0.10 28.04 13.96
CA VAL A 226 -1.36 27.79 13.27
C VAL A 226 -2.41 27.44 14.33
N SER A 227 -3.57 28.08 14.30
CA SER A 227 -4.66 27.78 15.24
C SER A 227 -5.34 26.44 14.91
N GLU A 228 -6.24 25.99 15.78
CA GLU A 228 -7.13 24.88 15.45
C GLU A 228 -8.06 25.22 14.28
N VAL A 229 -8.58 24.19 13.63
CA VAL A 229 -9.60 24.30 12.58
C VAL A 229 -10.95 24.64 13.20
N ASP A 230 -11.74 25.45 12.51
CA ASP A 230 -13.07 25.84 12.96
C ASP A 230 -14.15 24.98 12.28
N GLN A 231 -15.30 24.81 12.93
CA GLN A 231 -16.48 24.10 12.40
C GLN A 231 -16.20 22.72 11.78
N LEU A 232 -15.38 21.88 12.43
CA LEU A 232 -15.19 20.50 11.98
C LEU A 232 -16.54 19.75 12.03
N SER A 233 -16.97 19.25 10.86
CA SER A 233 -18.21 18.50 10.70
C SER A 233 -17.98 17.25 9.85
N ILE A 234 -18.88 16.28 9.98
CA ILE A 234 -18.82 15.00 9.28
C ILE A 234 -20.14 14.79 8.54
N ASN A 235 -20.07 14.77 7.22
CA ASN A 235 -21.18 14.38 6.35
C ASN A 235 -21.07 12.89 6.02
N VAL A 236 -22.09 12.12 6.40
CA VAL A 236 -22.16 10.69 6.08
C VAL A 236 -22.74 10.55 4.68
N ALA A 237 -21.87 10.31 3.70
CA ALA A 237 -22.28 10.09 2.31
C ALA A 237 -22.93 8.72 2.14
N ASP A 238 -22.31 7.69 2.74
CA ASP A 238 -22.76 6.29 2.70
C ASP A 238 -22.25 5.51 3.93
N VAL A 239 -22.67 4.26 4.11
CA VAL A 239 -22.19 3.36 5.16
C VAL A 239 -20.68 3.10 5.11
N GLN A 240 -20.06 3.28 3.94
CA GLN A 240 -18.61 3.11 3.74
C GLN A 240 -17.84 4.43 3.68
N PHE A 241 -18.50 5.56 3.40
CA PHE A 241 -17.84 6.81 3.02
C PHE A 241 -18.29 7.99 3.87
N GLN A 242 -17.31 8.71 4.41
CA GLN A 242 -17.51 9.90 5.23
C GLN A 242 -16.73 11.07 4.64
N ILE A 243 -17.37 12.23 4.63
CA ILE A 243 -16.79 13.48 4.15
C ILE A 243 -16.56 14.37 5.37
N PHE A 244 -15.31 14.72 5.61
CA PHE A 244 -14.90 15.59 6.70
C PHE A 244 -14.78 16.99 6.14
N GLU A 245 -15.44 17.96 6.79
CA GLU A 245 -15.44 19.36 6.38
C GLU A 245 -14.96 20.22 7.53
N TRP A 246 -14.09 21.18 7.24
CA TRP A 246 -13.57 22.12 8.22
C TRP A 246 -13.33 23.48 7.60
N ARG A 247 -13.39 24.53 8.42
CA ARG A 247 -12.93 25.86 8.04
C ARG A 247 -11.45 26.00 8.33
N LYS A 248 -10.77 26.79 7.50
CA LYS A 248 -9.34 27.08 7.67
C LYS A 248 -9.09 27.69 9.05
N PRO A 249 -7.93 27.41 9.67
CA PRO A 249 -7.52 28.04 10.91
C PRO A 249 -7.68 29.56 10.84
N LYS A 250 -8.19 30.17 11.92
CA LYS A 250 -8.31 31.62 12.03
C LYS A 250 -6.95 32.32 11.94
N TYR A 251 -5.88 31.64 12.37
CA TYR A 251 -4.52 32.16 12.37
C TYR A 251 -3.53 31.17 11.77
N GLY A 252 -2.61 31.69 10.96
CA GLY A 252 -1.58 30.91 10.27
C GLY A 252 -2.10 30.18 9.03
N VAL A 253 -1.16 29.67 8.23
CA VAL A 253 -1.45 28.84 7.06
C VAL A 253 -0.92 27.45 7.34
N ALA A 254 -1.82 26.48 7.45
CA ALA A 254 -1.42 25.07 7.53
C ALA A 254 -0.77 24.67 6.20
N LYS A 255 0.36 23.96 6.26
CA LYS A 255 0.94 23.31 5.07
C LYS A 255 0.20 22.01 4.75
N GLU A 256 -0.17 21.27 5.78
CA GLU A 256 -0.93 20.03 5.69
C GLU A 256 -1.85 19.90 6.92
N PHE A 257 -2.98 19.23 6.73
CA PHE A 257 -3.84 18.75 7.81
C PHE A 257 -3.64 17.25 7.99
N ARG A 258 -3.65 16.80 9.24
CA ARG A 258 -3.61 15.38 9.60
C ARG A 258 -4.97 14.97 10.12
N LEU A 259 -5.76 14.32 9.27
CA LEU A 259 -7.07 13.80 9.64
C LEU A 259 -6.89 12.44 10.31
N VAL A 260 -7.27 12.33 11.59
CA VAL A 260 -7.14 11.09 12.37
C VAL A 260 -8.49 10.72 12.95
N VAL A 261 -8.96 9.51 12.66
CA VAL A 261 -10.15 8.96 13.30
C VAL A 261 -9.75 7.87 14.28
N LYS A 262 -10.15 8.03 15.54
CA LYS A 262 -9.89 7.07 16.61
C LYS A 262 -11.19 6.52 17.18
N ARG A 263 -11.22 5.23 17.48
CA ARG A 263 -12.30 4.56 18.21
C ARG A 263 -11.71 3.82 19.41
N ASN A 264 -12.21 4.11 20.60
CA ASN A 264 -11.70 3.53 21.86
C ASN A 264 -10.18 3.65 22.02
N GLY A 265 -9.60 4.78 21.59
CA GLY A 265 -8.15 5.03 21.63
C GLY A 265 -7.34 4.42 20.46
N MET A 266 -7.89 3.45 19.71
CA MET A 266 -7.23 2.87 18.54
C MET A 266 -7.42 3.76 17.30
N MET A 267 -6.36 3.96 16.52
CA MET A 267 -6.46 4.67 15.24
C MET A 267 -7.12 3.78 14.20
N MET A 268 -8.23 4.24 13.62
CA MET A 268 -8.97 3.55 12.56
C MET A 268 -8.58 4.07 11.17
N TYR A 269 -8.19 5.34 11.10
CA TYR A 269 -7.86 6.02 9.86
C TYR A 269 -6.91 7.18 10.12
N GLU A 270 -5.97 7.37 9.20
CA GLU A 270 -5.07 8.52 9.16
C GLU A 270 -4.82 8.92 7.70
N LYS A 271 -5.00 10.20 7.38
CA LYS A 271 -4.60 10.77 6.09
C LYS A 271 -4.03 12.17 6.27
N ARG A 272 -3.07 12.50 5.41
CA ARG A 272 -2.54 13.86 5.26
C ARG A 272 -3.22 14.53 4.08
N VAL A 273 -3.72 15.73 4.30
CA VAL A 273 -4.45 16.52 3.32
C VAL A 273 -3.69 17.84 3.12
N ASP A 274 -3.66 18.35 1.89
CA ASP A 274 -3.04 19.64 1.61
C ASP A 274 -3.65 20.77 2.45
N GLY A 275 -2.84 21.73 2.89
CA GLY A 275 -3.27 22.84 3.72
C GLY A 275 -4.26 23.80 3.06
N ASN A 276 -4.41 23.75 1.74
CA ASN A 276 -5.45 24.49 1.03
C ASN A 276 -6.81 23.80 1.06
N ALA A 277 -6.86 22.51 1.35
CA ALA A 277 -8.11 21.76 1.41
C ALA A 277 -8.92 22.13 2.66
N ASN A 278 -10.24 22.10 2.49
CA ASN A 278 -11.24 22.30 3.53
C ASN A 278 -12.18 21.09 3.66
N MET A 279 -11.92 20.04 2.88
CA MET A 279 -12.76 18.86 2.78
C MET A 279 -11.95 17.66 2.33
N ASP A 280 -12.26 16.48 2.86
CA ASP A 280 -11.65 15.22 2.42
C ASP A 280 -12.62 14.03 2.56
N LEU A 281 -12.56 13.11 1.61
CA LEU A 281 -13.32 11.86 1.60
C LEU A 281 -12.49 10.72 2.19
N SER A 282 -13.11 9.96 3.10
CA SER A 282 -12.50 8.77 3.68
C SER A 282 -13.44 7.56 3.62
N LYS A 283 -12.86 6.41 3.26
CA LYS A 283 -13.52 5.11 3.35
C LYS A 283 -13.33 4.57 4.76
N VAL A 284 -14.35 4.72 5.63
CA VAL A 284 -14.27 4.23 7.01
C VAL A 284 -15.34 3.19 7.28
N PHE A 285 -14.89 1.97 7.60
CA PHE A 285 -15.78 0.89 7.99
C PHE A 285 -16.34 1.12 9.41
N GLN A 286 -17.66 1.14 9.55
CA GLN A 286 -18.37 1.04 10.84
C GLN A 286 -18.12 2.16 11.87
N LEU A 287 -17.91 3.40 11.44
CA LEU A 287 -18.10 4.57 12.31
C LEU A 287 -19.58 4.93 12.41
N ILE A 288 -20.41 3.99 12.87
CA ILE A 288 -21.74 4.36 13.38
C ILE A 288 -21.45 4.85 14.80
N PHE A 289 -21.44 6.16 14.98
CA PHE A 289 -21.34 6.76 16.32
C PHE A 289 -22.54 6.25 17.13
N ASN A 290 -22.30 5.30 18.05
CA ASN A 290 -23.31 4.68 18.91
C ASN A 290 -24.12 5.69 19.75
N THR A 291 -23.70 6.97 19.80
CA THR A 291 -24.35 8.00 20.61
C THR A 291 -25.46 8.75 19.88
N ILE A 292 -25.64 8.57 18.58
CA ILE A 292 -26.74 9.21 17.87
C ILE A 292 -27.42 8.14 17.03
N ASN A 293 -28.69 7.86 17.33
CA ASN A 293 -29.62 7.14 16.45
C ASN A 293 -29.84 7.97 15.15
N VAL A 294 -28.76 8.24 14.42
CA VAL A 294 -28.84 8.86 13.09
C VAL A 294 -29.43 7.78 12.22
N ARG A 295 -30.72 7.93 11.88
CA ARG A 295 -31.24 7.30 10.67
C ARG A 295 -30.39 7.83 9.53
N ILE A 296 -29.39 7.04 9.11
CA ILE A 296 -28.54 7.35 7.96
C ILE A 296 -29.48 7.38 6.75
N LYS A 297 -29.91 8.58 6.36
CA LYS A 297 -30.66 8.78 5.12
C LYS A 297 -29.62 8.94 4.02
N TYR A 298 -29.49 7.91 3.19
CA TYR A 298 -28.70 7.97 1.96
C TYR A 298 -29.11 9.18 1.15
N VAL A 299 -28.16 10.08 0.91
CA VAL A 299 -28.43 11.31 0.18
C VAL A 299 -28.16 11.09 -1.29
N LYS A 300 -29.09 11.51 -2.15
CA LYS A 300 -28.99 11.38 -3.60
C LYS A 300 -28.79 12.77 -4.22
N CYS A 301 -27.94 12.85 -5.22
CA CYS A 301 -27.67 14.03 -6.02
C CYS A 301 -27.65 13.62 -7.50
N VAL A 302 -27.87 14.58 -8.39
CA VAL A 302 -27.59 14.40 -9.81
C VAL A 302 -26.08 14.55 -9.98
N GLY A 303 -25.44 13.56 -10.60
CA GLY A 303 -23.99 13.51 -10.79
C GLY A 303 -23.63 12.64 -11.98
N GLU A 304 -22.35 12.66 -12.35
CA GLU A 304 -21.80 11.91 -13.46
C GLU A 304 -21.00 10.72 -12.92
N CYS A 305 -21.34 9.53 -13.38
CA CYS A 305 -20.54 8.30 -13.27
C CYS A 305 -20.57 7.65 -14.65
N ALA A 306 -19.64 6.75 -14.97
CA ALA A 306 -19.59 6.06 -16.27
C ALA A 306 -20.76 5.07 -16.52
N GLY A 307 -21.91 5.25 -15.86
CA GLY A 307 -23.07 4.34 -15.88
C GLY A 307 -22.98 3.19 -14.87
N ASN A 308 -21.77 2.88 -14.39
CA ASN A 308 -21.49 1.69 -13.58
C ASN A 308 -21.32 1.97 -12.08
N GLY A 309 -21.95 3.05 -11.60
CA GLY A 309 -21.89 3.45 -10.20
C GLY A 309 -22.90 4.53 -9.86
N LYS A 310 -22.89 4.96 -8.59
CA LYS A 310 -23.71 6.05 -8.06
C LYS A 310 -22.83 7.17 -7.53
N PRO A 311 -23.17 8.45 -7.75
CA PRO A 311 -22.35 9.55 -7.26
C PRO A 311 -22.29 9.55 -5.73
N ILE A 312 -21.12 9.82 -5.16
CA ILE A 312 -20.96 10.05 -3.71
C ILE A 312 -21.44 11.46 -3.42
N CYS A 313 -22.55 11.59 -2.69
CA CYS A 313 -23.22 12.88 -2.49
C CYS A 313 -23.05 13.41 -1.06
N TYR A 314 -22.97 14.74 -0.93
CA TYR A 314 -22.94 15.44 0.36
C TYR A 314 -23.76 16.74 0.32
N ARG A 315 -24.10 17.24 1.52
CA ARG A 315 -24.89 18.46 1.70
C ARG A 315 -23.95 19.65 1.96
N GLY A 316 -23.89 20.58 1.02
CA GLY A 316 -23.05 21.79 1.13
C GLY A 316 -23.68 22.91 1.98
N GLU A 317 -23.00 24.06 1.98
CA GLU A 317 -23.31 25.23 2.83
C GLU A 317 -24.76 25.75 2.71
N TYR A 318 -25.39 25.61 1.54
CA TYR A 318 -26.75 26.09 1.27
C TYR A 318 -27.82 24.98 1.31
N HIS A 319 -27.53 23.88 2.00
CA HIS A 319 -28.37 22.67 2.02
C HIS A 319 -28.62 22.03 0.64
N THR A 320 -27.84 22.44 -0.36
CA THR A 320 -27.82 21.90 -1.72
C THR A 320 -26.96 20.63 -1.76
N MET A 321 -27.35 19.71 -2.64
CA MET A 321 -26.70 18.41 -2.79
C MET A 321 -25.67 18.44 -3.92
N TYR A 322 -24.44 18.04 -3.61
CA TYR A 322 -23.33 18.00 -4.58
C TYR A 322 -22.70 16.60 -4.63
N GLN A 323 -22.19 16.22 -5.79
CA GLN A 323 -21.28 15.09 -5.93
C GLN A 323 -19.90 15.50 -5.42
N TYR A 324 -19.28 14.65 -4.61
CA TYR A 324 -17.93 14.87 -4.11
C TYR A 324 -16.92 14.92 -5.26
N ARG A 325 -16.05 15.93 -5.20
CA ARG A 325 -14.97 16.16 -6.16
C ARG A 325 -13.70 16.53 -5.40
N ASP A 326 -12.59 15.93 -5.78
CA ASP A 326 -11.26 16.33 -5.35
C ASP A 326 -10.31 16.49 -6.56
N HIS A 327 -9.00 16.46 -6.30
CA HIS A 327 -7.96 16.57 -7.31
C HIS A 327 -7.92 15.39 -8.30
N GLU A 328 -8.46 14.23 -7.92
CA GLU A 328 -8.56 13.06 -8.79
C GLU A 328 -9.88 13.03 -9.60
N GLY A 329 -10.75 14.02 -9.39
CA GLY A 329 -12.00 14.21 -10.13
C GLY A 329 -13.24 13.93 -9.30
N LEU A 330 -14.31 13.54 -9.99
CA LEU A 330 -15.59 13.19 -9.37
C LEU A 330 -15.54 11.76 -8.82
N HIS A 331 -16.19 11.53 -7.69
CA HIS A 331 -16.19 10.22 -7.02
C HIS A 331 -17.55 9.52 -7.08
N CYS A 332 -17.50 8.21 -7.28
CA CYS A 332 -18.64 7.32 -7.41
C CYS A 332 -18.46 6.05 -6.55
N ILE A 333 -19.58 5.52 -6.06
CA ILE A 333 -19.67 4.19 -5.48
C ILE A 333 -19.90 3.21 -6.62
N CYS A 334 -18.88 2.39 -6.92
CA CYS A 334 -18.93 1.47 -8.05
C CYS A 334 -19.75 0.23 -7.75
N TYR A 335 -20.43 -0.26 -8.78
CA TYR A 335 -21.06 -1.58 -8.73
C TYR A 335 -19.98 -2.67 -8.72
N GLN A 336 -20.37 -3.88 -8.28
CA GLN A 336 -19.48 -5.03 -8.24
C GLN A 336 -18.88 -5.28 -9.63
N GLY A 337 -17.55 -5.44 -9.70
CA GLY A 337 -16.82 -5.62 -10.94
C GLY A 337 -16.36 -4.32 -11.62
N TYR A 338 -16.56 -3.16 -11.00
CA TYR A 338 -16.08 -1.88 -11.51
C TYR A 338 -15.21 -1.15 -10.50
N SER A 339 -14.22 -0.42 -11.00
CA SER A 339 -13.31 0.38 -10.17
C SER A 339 -12.92 1.72 -10.81
N GLY A 340 -12.15 2.50 -10.07
CA GLY A 340 -11.79 3.89 -10.40
C GLY A 340 -12.80 4.90 -9.86
N ASN A 341 -12.40 6.17 -9.81
CA ASN A 341 -13.19 7.24 -9.18
C ASN A 341 -14.55 7.44 -9.86
N MET A 342 -14.63 7.19 -11.17
CA MET A 342 -15.86 7.32 -11.97
C MET A 342 -16.47 5.97 -12.35
N CYS A 343 -15.94 4.86 -11.80
CA CYS A 343 -16.32 3.49 -12.14
C CYS A 343 -16.12 3.16 -13.63
N GLN A 344 -15.04 3.69 -14.20
CA GLN A 344 -14.71 3.57 -15.62
C GLN A 344 -13.94 2.29 -15.96
N ASN A 345 -13.34 1.63 -14.97
CA ASN A 345 -12.56 0.41 -15.19
C ASN A 345 -13.43 -0.82 -14.93
N GLU A 346 -13.48 -1.71 -15.91
CA GLU A 346 -14.03 -3.06 -15.73
C GLU A 346 -12.95 -3.95 -15.12
N GLU A 347 -13.25 -4.50 -13.95
CA GLU A 347 -12.35 -5.41 -13.26
C GLU A 347 -12.34 -6.78 -13.95
N GLN A 348 -11.15 -7.39 -13.96
CA GLN A 348 -10.90 -8.64 -14.68
C GLN A 348 -10.17 -9.61 -13.77
N CYS A 349 -10.48 -10.90 -13.94
CA CYS A 349 -9.66 -11.94 -13.35
C CYS A 349 -8.33 -12.00 -14.10
N GLU A 350 -7.23 -12.01 -13.36
CA GLU A 350 -5.88 -12.02 -13.94
C GLU A 350 -5.56 -13.36 -14.62
N HIS A 351 -4.51 -13.38 -15.45
CA HIS A 351 -4.03 -14.61 -16.07
C HIS A 351 -3.62 -15.62 -14.98
N GLU A 352 -4.17 -16.83 -15.04
CA GLU A 352 -3.88 -17.89 -14.07
C GLU A 352 -3.52 -19.19 -14.79
N THR A 353 -2.48 -19.87 -14.33
CA THR A 353 -2.15 -21.22 -14.78
C THR A 353 -2.57 -22.21 -13.71
N SER A 354 -3.55 -23.06 -14.01
CA SER A 354 -4.03 -24.09 -13.08
C SER A 354 -3.42 -25.44 -13.43
N PHE A 355 -2.95 -26.16 -12.41
CA PHE A 355 -2.53 -27.56 -12.51
C PHE A 355 -3.62 -28.42 -11.90
N GLU A 356 -4.60 -28.80 -12.71
CA GLU A 356 -5.76 -29.53 -12.22
C GLU A 356 -5.67 -31.03 -12.51
N THR A 357 -6.67 -31.78 -12.06
CA THR A 357 -6.87 -33.20 -12.38
C THR A 357 -6.87 -33.48 -13.90
N PHE A 358 -7.19 -32.47 -14.70
CA PHE A 358 -7.28 -32.51 -16.16
C PHE A 358 -5.99 -32.08 -16.87
N GLY A 359 -4.90 -31.83 -16.15
CA GLY A 359 -3.64 -31.34 -16.71
C GLY A 359 -3.42 -29.84 -16.48
N LYS A 360 -2.41 -29.29 -17.17
CA LYS A 360 -2.09 -27.86 -17.12
C LYS A 360 -3.05 -27.11 -18.05
N ILE A 361 -3.67 -26.05 -17.53
CA ILE A 361 -4.59 -25.18 -18.28
C ILE A 361 -4.18 -23.72 -18.03
N GLU A 362 -4.23 -22.90 -19.08
CA GLU A 362 -3.99 -21.45 -19.01
C GLU A 362 -5.31 -20.68 -19.17
N TRP A 363 -5.65 -19.91 -18.14
CA TRP A 363 -6.83 -19.05 -18.09
C TRP A 363 -6.45 -17.64 -18.48
N TYR A 364 -6.96 -17.17 -19.63
CA TYR A 364 -6.75 -15.80 -20.07
C TYR A 364 -7.62 -14.81 -19.29
N PRO A 365 -7.19 -13.55 -19.15
CA PRO A 365 -7.96 -12.54 -18.44
C PRO A 365 -9.36 -12.34 -19.04
N ILE A 366 -10.38 -12.32 -18.20
CA ILE A 366 -11.76 -12.02 -18.57
C ILE A 366 -12.40 -11.07 -17.55
N VAL A 367 -13.38 -10.27 -17.99
CA VAL A 367 -14.16 -9.39 -17.10
C VAL A 367 -15.04 -10.18 -16.14
N VAL A 368 -15.32 -9.59 -14.98
CA VAL A 368 -16.23 -10.13 -13.96
C VAL A 368 -17.60 -10.46 -14.56
N ASN A 369 -18.23 -11.54 -14.07
CA ASN A 369 -19.48 -12.12 -14.55
C ASN A 369 -19.43 -12.69 -15.97
N ARG A 370 -18.23 -13.03 -16.46
CA ARG A 370 -18.04 -13.83 -17.69
C ARG A 370 -17.48 -15.21 -17.36
N THR A 371 -17.67 -16.12 -18.31
CA THR A 371 -17.21 -17.50 -18.24
C THR A 371 -16.13 -17.72 -19.29
N ALA A 372 -14.95 -18.15 -18.86
CA ALA A 372 -13.91 -18.64 -19.75
C ALA A 372 -14.20 -20.08 -20.14
N HIS A 373 -13.92 -20.42 -21.40
CA HIS A 373 -14.06 -21.76 -21.95
C HIS A 373 -12.70 -22.16 -22.54
N VAL A 374 -12.18 -23.30 -22.09
CA VAL A 374 -10.91 -23.85 -22.58
C VAL A 374 -11.16 -25.29 -23.04
N PRO A 375 -10.64 -25.74 -24.19
CA PRO A 375 -10.76 -27.15 -24.59
C PRO A 375 -10.13 -28.08 -23.55
N CYS A 376 -10.79 -29.19 -23.25
CA CYS A 376 -10.26 -30.20 -22.34
C CYS A 376 -8.92 -30.73 -22.86
N PRO A 377 -7.82 -30.69 -22.08
CA PRO A 377 -6.50 -31.10 -22.57
C PRO A 377 -6.46 -32.52 -23.17
N PHE A 378 -7.18 -33.44 -22.54
CA PHE A 378 -7.23 -34.85 -22.94
C PHE A 378 -8.63 -35.29 -23.43
N GLY A 379 -9.50 -34.32 -23.73
CA GLY A 379 -10.87 -34.55 -24.19
C GLY A 379 -10.97 -34.66 -25.71
N HIS A 380 -12.11 -35.19 -26.19
CA HIS A 380 -12.40 -35.20 -27.63
C HIS A 380 -12.79 -33.80 -28.12
N GLU A 381 -12.81 -33.61 -29.44
CA GLU A 381 -13.21 -32.35 -30.07
C GLU A 381 -14.58 -31.88 -29.53
N GLY A 382 -14.62 -30.65 -29.01
CA GLY A 382 -15.82 -30.01 -28.47
C GLY A 382 -15.98 -30.11 -26.94
N GLU A 383 -15.23 -30.97 -26.24
CA GLU A 383 -15.23 -30.99 -24.77
C GLU A 383 -14.47 -29.78 -24.23
N VAL A 384 -15.08 -29.03 -23.31
CA VAL A 384 -14.51 -27.82 -22.72
C VAL A 384 -14.60 -27.84 -21.20
N VAL A 385 -13.59 -27.29 -20.54
CA VAL A 385 -13.61 -26.89 -19.14
C VAL A 385 -14.04 -25.42 -19.07
N GLN A 386 -14.91 -25.09 -18.12
CA GLN A 386 -15.42 -23.73 -17.95
C GLN A 386 -15.16 -23.19 -16.54
N ARG A 387 -14.89 -21.90 -16.43
CA ARG A 387 -14.62 -21.22 -15.15
C ARG A 387 -15.18 -19.81 -15.18
N ASN A 388 -15.83 -19.38 -14.10
CA ASN A 388 -16.40 -18.04 -14.01
C ASN A 388 -15.42 -17.09 -13.33
N CYS A 389 -15.39 -15.84 -13.81
CA CYS A 389 -14.77 -14.74 -13.09
C CYS A 389 -15.83 -14.05 -12.22
N ILE A 390 -15.65 -14.06 -10.90
CA ILE A 390 -16.63 -13.57 -9.93
C ILE A 390 -16.05 -12.40 -9.11
N TRP A 391 -16.92 -11.57 -8.55
CA TRP A 391 -16.51 -10.49 -7.65
C TRP A 391 -16.50 -10.95 -6.20
N ASP A 392 -15.33 -10.88 -5.56
CA ASP A 392 -15.23 -11.08 -4.12
C ASP A 392 -15.54 -9.78 -3.38
N ASN A 393 -16.68 -9.74 -2.67
CA ASN A 393 -17.11 -8.59 -1.88
C ASN A 393 -16.23 -8.31 -0.65
N PHE A 394 -15.58 -9.33 -0.10
CA PHE A 394 -14.71 -9.18 1.06
C PHE A 394 -13.36 -8.61 0.64
N LEU A 395 -12.80 -9.11 -0.47
CA LEU A 395 -11.51 -8.66 -1.00
C LEU A 395 -11.62 -7.44 -1.94
N ASN A 396 -12.83 -7.06 -2.37
CA ASN A 396 -13.10 -6.04 -3.38
C ASN A 396 -12.23 -6.23 -4.65
N LYS A 397 -12.18 -7.46 -5.16
CA LYS A 397 -11.41 -7.79 -6.36
C LYS A 397 -12.09 -8.90 -7.18
N ALA A 398 -11.76 -8.96 -8.46
CA ALA A 398 -12.12 -10.07 -9.32
C ALA A 398 -11.30 -11.33 -8.94
N ILE A 399 -11.97 -12.47 -8.81
CA ILE A 399 -11.32 -13.76 -8.55
C ILE A 399 -11.92 -14.85 -9.44
N TRP A 400 -11.09 -15.82 -9.81
CA TRP A 400 -11.57 -17.00 -10.50
C TRP A 400 -12.29 -17.95 -9.54
N GLU A 401 -13.48 -18.40 -9.92
CA GLU A 401 -14.23 -19.42 -9.19
C GLU A 401 -13.50 -20.77 -9.19
N SER A 402 -13.62 -21.59 -8.16
CA SER A 402 -13.07 -22.95 -8.18
C SER A 402 -13.75 -23.83 -9.22
N ILE A 403 -12.99 -24.69 -9.90
CA ILE A 403 -13.57 -25.61 -10.89
C ILE A 403 -14.42 -26.67 -10.18
N GLY A 404 -15.69 -26.78 -10.60
CA GLY A 404 -16.65 -27.73 -10.06
C GLY A 404 -16.22 -29.19 -10.31
N GLY A 405 -16.54 -30.07 -9.36
CA GLY A 405 -16.22 -31.51 -9.45
C GLY A 405 -17.08 -32.28 -10.46
N ASP A 406 -18.09 -31.64 -11.04
CA ASP A 406 -19.05 -32.16 -12.03
C ASP A 406 -18.54 -32.07 -13.48
N GLN A 407 -17.36 -31.51 -13.71
CA GLN A 407 -16.82 -31.36 -15.06
C GLN A 407 -16.33 -32.68 -15.67
N THR A 408 -16.62 -32.85 -16.96
CA THR A 408 -16.55 -34.12 -17.72
C THR A 408 -15.18 -34.40 -18.35
N CYS A 409 -14.21 -33.50 -18.23
CA CYS A 409 -12.92 -33.66 -18.88
C CYS A 409 -12.20 -34.93 -18.41
N ARG A 410 -11.58 -35.64 -19.36
CA ARG A 410 -10.74 -36.80 -19.05
C ARG A 410 -9.51 -36.38 -18.23
N LYS A 411 -9.21 -37.14 -17.18
CA LYS A 411 -8.06 -36.89 -16.29
C LYS A 411 -6.73 -37.31 -16.93
N GLN A 412 -5.65 -36.58 -16.63
CA GLN A 412 -4.29 -36.93 -17.07
C GLN A 412 -3.90 -38.35 -16.66
N SER A 413 -4.20 -38.72 -15.41
CA SER A 413 -3.87 -40.02 -14.85
C SER A 413 -4.54 -41.18 -15.60
N SER A 414 -5.77 -40.98 -16.10
CA SER A 414 -6.43 -41.97 -16.95
C SER A 414 -5.62 -42.20 -18.22
N LEU A 415 -5.23 -41.13 -18.92
CA LEU A 415 -4.45 -41.24 -20.15
C LEU A 415 -3.08 -41.92 -19.92
N LEU A 416 -2.38 -41.57 -18.84
CA LEU A 416 -1.13 -42.20 -18.45
C LEU A 416 -1.28 -43.71 -18.18
N ILE A 417 -2.37 -44.13 -17.52
CA ILE A 417 -2.66 -45.55 -17.31
C ILE A 417 -2.85 -46.26 -18.66
N HIS A 418 -3.61 -45.66 -19.60
CA HIS A 418 -3.78 -46.24 -20.94
C HIS A 418 -2.46 -46.33 -21.70
N LEU A 419 -1.61 -45.31 -21.62
CA LEU A 419 -0.27 -45.33 -22.23
C LEU A 419 0.61 -46.42 -21.62
N GLY A 420 0.55 -46.64 -20.30
CA GLY A 420 1.24 -47.74 -19.65
C GLY A 420 0.79 -49.12 -20.14
N VAL A 421 -0.54 -49.31 -20.33
CA VAL A 421 -1.08 -50.55 -20.90
C VAL A 421 -0.62 -50.75 -22.34
N ILE A 422 -0.66 -49.70 -23.16
CA ILE A 422 -0.20 -49.75 -24.56
C ILE A 422 1.31 -50.00 -24.63
N SER A 423 2.09 -49.43 -23.72
CA SER A 423 3.53 -49.64 -23.60
C SER A 423 3.86 -51.12 -23.35
N ASN A 424 3.24 -51.72 -22.32
CA ASN A 424 3.39 -53.15 -22.04
C ASN A 424 2.88 -54.05 -23.19
N TYR A 425 1.82 -53.63 -23.87
CA TYR A 425 1.30 -54.32 -25.05
C TYR A 425 2.29 -54.26 -26.23
N ALA A 426 2.94 -53.12 -26.46
CA ALA A 426 3.98 -52.94 -27.47
C ALA A 426 5.22 -53.79 -27.20
N GLU A 427 5.62 -53.93 -25.94
CA GLU A 427 6.77 -54.75 -25.54
C GLU A 427 6.52 -56.25 -25.75
N THR A 428 5.32 -56.72 -25.44
CA THR A 428 4.98 -58.16 -25.42
C THR A 428 4.44 -58.69 -26.75
N SER A 429 3.74 -57.86 -27.53
CA SER A 429 2.97 -58.32 -28.69
C SER A 429 3.75 -58.14 -29.99
N LYS A 430 4.18 -59.25 -30.58
CA LYS A 430 4.89 -59.29 -31.88
C LYS A 430 3.95 -59.50 -33.07
N SER A 431 2.70 -59.03 -33.00
CA SER A 431 1.73 -59.23 -34.10
C SER A 431 1.49 -57.93 -34.87
N ILE A 432 1.17 -58.06 -36.16
CA ILE A 432 0.75 -56.94 -37.01
C ILE A 432 -0.46 -56.21 -36.41
N SER A 433 -1.41 -56.97 -35.85
CA SER A 433 -2.58 -56.40 -35.17
C SER A 433 -2.21 -55.51 -33.99
N ALA A 434 -1.10 -55.81 -33.30
CA ALA A 434 -0.64 -54.98 -32.20
C ALA A 434 -0.09 -53.65 -32.70
N ILE A 435 0.72 -53.66 -33.74
CA ILE A 435 1.28 -52.45 -34.36
C ILE A 435 0.17 -51.56 -34.91
N GLU A 436 -0.84 -52.14 -35.57
CA GLU A 436 -2.03 -51.39 -36.05
C GLU A 436 -2.81 -50.75 -34.90
N THR A 437 -2.92 -51.44 -33.76
CA THR A 437 -3.60 -50.92 -32.57
C THR A 437 -2.83 -49.74 -31.98
N ILE A 438 -1.50 -49.86 -31.87
CA ILE A 438 -0.62 -48.79 -31.39
C ILE A 438 -0.70 -47.58 -32.33
N HIS A 439 -0.60 -47.81 -33.64
CA HIS A 439 -0.70 -46.75 -34.64
C HIS A 439 -2.04 -46.01 -34.54
N ARG A 440 -3.16 -46.73 -34.46
CA ARG A 440 -4.49 -46.11 -34.31
C ARG A 440 -4.60 -45.30 -33.01
N PHE A 441 -4.10 -45.83 -31.91
CA PHE A 441 -4.15 -45.18 -30.61
C PHE A 441 -3.34 -43.88 -30.60
N ILE A 442 -2.06 -43.93 -31.02
CA ILE A 442 -1.20 -42.74 -31.05
C ILE A 442 -1.75 -41.73 -32.05
N LYS A 443 -2.20 -42.15 -33.23
CA LYS A 443 -2.80 -41.24 -34.21
C LYS A 443 -4.04 -40.51 -33.66
N SER A 444 -4.85 -41.19 -32.84
CA SER A 444 -5.96 -40.56 -32.13
C SER A 444 -5.49 -39.62 -31.03
N LEU A 445 -4.41 -39.98 -30.32
CA LEU A 445 -3.81 -39.18 -29.26
C LEU A 445 -3.25 -37.86 -29.79
N LEU A 446 -2.60 -37.86 -30.96
CA LEU A 446 -2.04 -36.63 -31.57
C LEU A 446 -3.10 -35.62 -32.03
N ARG A 447 -4.39 -35.98 -31.99
CA ARG A 447 -5.51 -35.07 -32.25
C ARG A 447 -6.04 -34.38 -30.99
N LEU A 448 -5.56 -34.77 -29.81
CA LEU A 448 -5.98 -34.14 -28.57
C LEU A 448 -5.39 -32.72 -28.47
N PRO A 449 -6.09 -31.76 -27.84
CA PRO A 449 -5.65 -30.36 -27.72
C PRO A 449 -4.22 -30.17 -27.22
N ILE A 450 -3.72 -31.06 -26.33
CA ILE A 450 -2.32 -31.04 -25.84
C ILE A 450 -1.24 -31.15 -26.92
N PHE A 451 -1.56 -31.69 -28.10
CA PHE A 451 -0.63 -31.87 -29.22
C PHE A 451 -0.91 -30.90 -30.38
N LEU A 452 -1.94 -30.05 -30.25
CA LEU A 452 -2.34 -29.12 -31.28
C LEU A 452 -1.65 -27.77 -31.06
N THR A 453 -0.76 -27.40 -31.97
CA THR A 453 0.05 -26.17 -31.88
C THR A 453 -0.77 -24.87 -32.00
N ASN A 454 -2.00 -24.95 -32.48
CA ASN A 454 -2.93 -23.82 -32.58
C ASN A 454 -3.73 -23.57 -31.29
N VAL A 455 -3.69 -24.48 -30.31
CA VAL A 455 -4.39 -24.33 -29.03
C VAL A 455 -3.40 -23.86 -27.96
N THR A 456 -3.41 -22.56 -27.67
CA THR A 456 -2.46 -21.97 -26.72
C THR A 456 -2.88 -22.12 -25.25
N SER A 457 -4.17 -22.32 -24.98
CA SER A 457 -4.71 -22.45 -23.61
C SER A 457 -4.39 -23.79 -22.95
N VAL A 458 -3.93 -24.75 -23.74
CA VAL A 458 -3.56 -26.10 -23.31
C VAL A 458 -2.09 -26.32 -23.61
N PRO A 459 -1.21 -26.14 -22.62
CA PRO A 459 0.21 -26.37 -22.81
C PRO A 459 0.54 -27.83 -23.14
N TYR A 460 1.59 -28.01 -23.94
CA TYR A 460 2.13 -29.33 -24.31
C TYR A 460 2.52 -30.15 -23.07
N ASP A 461 2.14 -31.43 -23.05
CA ASP A 461 2.43 -32.32 -21.92
C ASP A 461 3.64 -33.22 -22.19
N THR A 462 4.78 -32.83 -21.62
CA THR A 462 6.05 -33.56 -21.72
C THR A 462 5.95 -35.01 -21.25
N ARG A 463 5.20 -35.29 -20.19
CA ARG A 463 5.12 -36.65 -19.64
C ARG A 463 4.39 -37.58 -20.61
N ILE A 464 3.29 -37.13 -21.21
CA ILE A 464 2.59 -37.90 -22.24
C ILE A 464 3.52 -38.12 -23.44
N ALA A 465 4.23 -37.09 -23.88
CA ALA A 465 5.16 -37.19 -25.00
C ALA A 465 6.28 -38.22 -24.78
N GLU A 466 6.84 -38.28 -23.56
CA GLU A 466 7.85 -39.27 -23.16
C GLU A 466 7.33 -40.70 -23.26
N TYR A 467 6.09 -40.95 -22.84
CA TYR A 467 5.46 -42.27 -23.02
C TYR A 467 5.23 -42.59 -24.49
N VAL A 468 4.80 -41.60 -25.29
CA VAL A 468 4.57 -41.81 -26.73
C VAL A 468 5.88 -42.15 -27.45
N ILE A 469 6.98 -41.43 -27.19
CA ILE A 469 8.26 -41.75 -27.83
C ILE A 469 8.80 -43.11 -27.38
N GLN A 470 8.56 -43.53 -26.13
CA GLN A 470 8.92 -44.87 -25.65
C GLN A 470 8.13 -45.96 -26.39
N ILE A 471 6.81 -45.79 -26.53
CA ILE A 471 5.96 -46.72 -27.27
C ILE A 471 6.43 -46.83 -28.73
N LEU A 472 6.75 -45.70 -29.36
CA LEU A 472 7.29 -45.69 -30.73
C LEU A 472 8.63 -46.41 -30.82
N ASP A 473 9.55 -46.19 -29.87
CA ASP A 473 10.88 -46.84 -29.86
C ASP A 473 10.78 -48.37 -29.64
N MET A 474 9.90 -48.80 -28.73
CA MET A 474 9.61 -50.23 -28.55
C MET A 474 8.98 -50.84 -29.80
N THR A 475 8.04 -50.14 -30.43
CA THR A 475 7.41 -50.59 -31.68
C THR A 475 8.43 -50.70 -32.81
N LEU A 476 9.39 -49.76 -32.88
CA LEU A 476 10.51 -49.84 -33.81
C LEU A 476 11.45 -51.00 -33.47
N SER A 477 11.56 -51.47 -32.23
CA SER A 477 12.50 -52.54 -31.86
C SER A 477 11.97 -53.97 -32.08
N LEU A 478 10.72 -54.12 -32.53
CA LEU A 478 10.06 -55.42 -32.71
C LEU A 478 10.56 -56.19 -33.94
N ASP A 479 11.18 -57.36 -33.80
CA ASP A 479 11.64 -58.24 -34.90
C ASP A 479 10.56 -58.61 -35.96
N ILE A 480 10.34 -57.74 -36.96
CA ILE A 480 9.25 -57.84 -37.96
C ILE A 480 9.46 -59.01 -38.92
N ASP A 481 10.68 -59.48 -39.15
CA ASP A 481 10.96 -60.63 -40.02
C ASP A 481 10.24 -61.92 -39.57
N LYS A 482 9.85 -61.97 -38.28
CA LYS A 482 9.06 -63.06 -37.69
C LYS A 482 7.55 -62.84 -37.78
N THR A 483 7.10 -61.70 -38.29
CA THR A 483 5.67 -61.33 -38.35
C THR A 483 5.08 -61.69 -39.70
N THR A 484 3.91 -62.32 -39.68
CA THR A 484 3.20 -62.78 -40.88
C THR A 484 2.30 -61.69 -41.45
N GLY A 485 2.56 -61.19 -42.66
CA GLY A 485 1.66 -60.28 -43.40
C GLY A 485 2.39 -59.25 -44.28
N ASN A 486 1.66 -58.28 -44.84
CA ASN A 486 2.24 -57.20 -45.62
C ASN A 486 2.91 -56.17 -44.69
N ILE A 487 4.23 -56.25 -44.61
CA ILE A 487 5.05 -55.45 -43.69
C ILE A 487 5.21 -54.00 -44.18
N THR A 488 5.23 -53.77 -45.50
CA THR A 488 5.55 -52.47 -46.10
C THR A 488 4.54 -51.38 -45.74
N ASP A 489 3.25 -51.70 -45.71
CA ASP A 489 2.20 -50.74 -45.32
C ASP A 489 2.36 -50.28 -43.86
N ILE A 490 2.69 -51.21 -42.97
CA ILE A 490 2.90 -50.92 -41.54
C ILE A 490 4.15 -50.05 -41.34
N GLN A 491 5.23 -50.33 -42.06
CA GLN A 491 6.45 -49.52 -42.03
C GLN A 491 6.16 -48.07 -42.41
N ASN A 492 5.41 -47.86 -43.51
CA ASN A 492 5.02 -46.52 -43.96
C ASN A 492 4.14 -45.82 -42.92
N LYS A 493 3.19 -46.53 -42.31
CA LYS A 493 2.33 -46.00 -41.24
C LYS A 493 3.13 -45.56 -40.01
N ILE A 494 4.07 -46.38 -39.54
CA ILE A 494 4.90 -46.04 -38.38
C ILE A 494 5.86 -44.89 -38.69
N SER A 495 6.48 -44.89 -39.88
CA SER A 495 7.30 -43.76 -40.34
C SER A 495 6.51 -42.46 -40.35
N SER A 496 5.33 -42.47 -40.99
CA SER A 496 4.42 -41.33 -41.05
C SER A 496 4.02 -40.87 -39.65
N LEU A 497 3.73 -41.80 -38.73
CA LEU A 497 3.33 -41.49 -37.37
C LEU A 497 4.45 -40.80 -36.57
N ILE A 498 5.70 -41.25 -36.73
CA ILE A 498 6.88 -40.63 -36.11
C ILE A 498 7.05 -39.20 -36.63
N MET A 499 6.88 -38.99 -37.94
CA MET A 499 6.94 -37.66 -38.56
C MET A 499 5.81 -36.76 -38.06
N ASP A 500 4.57 -37.26 -38.06
CA ASP A 500 3.40 -36.54 -37.56
C ASP A 500 3.58 -36.15 -36.09
N PHE A 501 4.10 -37.06 -35.26
CA PHE A 501 4.39 -36.76 -33.87
C PHE A 501 5.44 -35.66 -33.72
N SER A 502 6.51 -35.70 -34.52
CA SER A 502 7.55 -34.66 -34.49
C SER A 502 7.01 -33.26 -34.83
N LYS A 503 5.94 -33.18 -35.64
CA LYS A 503 5.26 -31.93 -36.00
C LYS A 503 4.42 -31.34 -34.86
N THR A 504 4.06 -32.14 -33.86
CA THR A 504 3.34 -31.69 -32.66
C THR A 504 4.24 -31.08 -31.58
N LEU A 505 5.57 -31.23 -31.71
CA LEU A 505 6.51 -30.74 -30.71
C LEU A 505 6.52 -29.19 -30.68
N PRO A 506 6.60 -28.55 -29.50
CA PRO A 506 6.81 -27.11 -29.40
C PRO A 506 8.24 -26.72 -29.86
N CYS A 507 8.47 -25.46 -30.21
CA CYS A 507 9.81 -24.96 -30.57
C CYS A 507 10.32 -24.00 -29.48
N PRO A 508 11.55 -24.17 -28.95
CA PRO A 508 12.45 -25.31 -29.12
C PRO A 508 12.06 -26.49 -28.21
N TYR A 509 12.36 -27.71 -28.64
CA TYR A 509 12.12 -28.92 -27.86
C TYR A 509 13.07 -30.06 -28.24
N THR A 510 13.32 -30.96 -27.30
CA THR A 510 14.09 -32.18 -27.52
C THR A 510 13.42 -33.31 -26.76
N LEU A 511 13.14 -34.40 -27.46
CA LEU A 511 12.48 -35.57 -26.92
C LEU A 511 13.33 -36.80 -27.25
N THR A 512 13.66 -37.58 -26.24
CA THR A 512 14.53 -38.76 -26.36
C THR A 512 13.87 -39.94 -25.69
N SER A 513 13.81 -41.06 -26.40
CA SER A 513 13.45 -42.36 -25.85
C SER A 513 14.51 -42.85 -24.84
N SER A 514 14.10 -43.71 -23.90
CA SER A 514 14.99 -44.25 -22.86
C SER A 514 16.22 -44.96 -23.42
N ASP A 515 16.05 -45.73 -24.51
CA ASP A 515 17.11 -46.50 -25.15
C ASP A 515 17.83 -45.72 -26.27
N GLN A 516 17.54 -44.42 -26.37
CA GLN A 516 18.00 -43.50 -27.42
C GLN A 516 17.74 -44.03 -28.84
N GLY A 517 16.76 -44.93 -29.01
CA GLY A 517 16.44 -45.50 -30.31
C GLY A 517 15.69 -44.53 -31.21
N ILE A 518 15.03 -43.52 -30.61
CA ILE A 518 14.49 -42.33 -31.27
C ILE A 518 14.89 -41.09 -30.48
N VAL A 519 15.46 -40.10 -31.17
CA VAL A 519 15.69 -38.74 -30.68
C VAL A 519 15.08 -37.75 -31.66
N MET A 520 14.18 -36.91 -31.17
CA MET A 520 13.58 -35.82 -31.92
C MET A 520 14.07 -34.49 -31.36
N LYS A 521 14.46 -33.58 -32.24
CA LYS A 521 14.84 -32.22 -31.88
C LYS A 521 14.18 -31.24 -32.82
N TYR A 522 13.51 -30.25 -32.24
CA TYR A 522 12.90 -29.16 -32.96
C TYR A 522 13.44 -27.85 -32.41
N MET A 523 14.01 -27.00 -33.26
CA MET A 523 14.71 -25.81 -32.78
C MET A 523 14.72 -24.70 -33.82
N ASP A 524 14.91 -23.47 -33.34
CA ASP A 524 15.18 -22.33 -34.21
C ASP A 524 16.62 -22.41 -34.74
N TRP A 525 16.75 -22.42 -36.06
CA TRP A 525 18.00 -22.22 -36.77
C TRP A 525 18.14 -20.73 -37.08
N ILE A 526 18.92 -20.03 -36.25
CA ILE A 526 19.03 -18.57 -36.28
C ILE A 526 19.96 -18.12 -37.41
N GLY A 527 19.49 -17.20 -38.25
CA GLY A 527 20.26 -16.63 -39.35
C GLY A 527 21.49 -15.82 -38.87
N ASN A 528 22.56 -15.84 -39.66
CA ASN A 528 23.82 -15.15 -39.43
C ASN A 528 24.50 -15.47 -38.08
N SER A 529 24.15 -16.61 -37.48
CA SER A 529 24.76 -17.08 -36.24
C SER A 529 25.80 -18.17 -36.52
N GLU A 530 26.85 -18.21 -35.70
CA GLU A 530 27.81 -19.32 -35.74
C GLU A 530 27.13 -20.63 -35.34
N THR A 531 27.41 -21.69 -36.08
CA THR A 531 26.82 -23.00 -35.86
C THR A 531 27.85 -23.99 -35.29
N PHE A 532 27.44 -24.67 -34.23
CA PHE A 532 28.23 -25.72 -33.59
C PHE A 532 27.72 -27.11 -34.00
N PRO A 533 28.58 -28.14 -34.01
CA PRO A 533 28.13 -29.52 -34.16
C PRO A 533 27.10 -29.87 -33.08
N LEU A 534 25.95 -30.33 -33.51
CA LEU A 534 24.85 -30.80 -32.68
C LEU A 534 24.90 -32.33 -32.61
N LEU A 535 25.30 -32.85 -31.46
CA LEU A 535 25.16 -34.28 -31.15
C LEU A 535 23.72 -34.57 -30.76
N LEU A 536 22.99 -35.35 -31.55
CA LEU A 536 21.60 -35.71 -31.29
C LEU A 536 21.54 -36.94 -30.37
N SER A 537 22.31 -37.96 -30.73
CA SER A 537 22.46 -39.20 -29.96
C SER A 537 23.87 -39.74 -30.14
N ASN A 538 24.17 -40.89 -29.56
CA ASN A 538 25.39 -41.65 -29.86
C ASN A 538 25.43 -42.18 -31.32
N MET A 539 24.35 -42.06 -32.10
CA MET A 539 24.26 -42.56 -33.48
C MET A 539 24.26 -41.47 -34.55
N CYS A 540 23.75 -40.27 -34.24
CA CYS A 540 23.70 -39.17 -35.20
C CYS A 540 24.24 -37.87 -34.63
N ALA A 541 25.00 -37.14 -35.44
CA ALA A 541 25.31 -35.74 -35.23
C ALA A 541 25.10 -34.96 -36.52
N ILE A 542 24.91 -33.65 -36.38
CA ILE A 542 24.69 -32.74 -37.51
C ILE A 542 25.40 -31.42 -37.23
N LYS A 543 26.02 -30.83 -38.25
CA LYS A 543 26.50 -29.46 -38.21
C LYS A 543 25.81 -28.69 -39.32
N LEU A 544 24.92 -27.79 -38.91
CA LEU A 544 24.22 -26.88 -39.82
C LEU A 544 25.19 -25.82 -40.35
N PRO A 545 25.04 -25.36 -41.59
CA PRO A 545 25.79 -24.22 -42.08
C PRO A 545 25.27 -22.91 -41.48
N ILE A 546 25.99 -21.82 -41.71
CA ILE A 546 25.45 -20.48 -41.44
C ILE A 546 24.31 -20.23 -42.45
N SER A 547 23.10 -20.00 -41.95
CA SER A 547 21.95 -19.61 -42.77
C SER A 547 21.85 -18.09 -42.88
N LEU A 548 21.36 -17.57 -44.00
CA LEU A 548 21.07 -16.14 -44.16
C LEU A 548 19.78 -15.71 -43.44
N LYS A 549 18.83 -16.65 -43.30
CA LYS A 549 17.51 -16.41 -42.71
C LYS A 549 17.28 -17.37 -41.55
N SER A 550 16.58 -16.88 -40.53
CA SER A 550 16.12 -17.72 -39.44
C SER A 550 14.97 -18.62 -39.90
N THR A 551 14.94 -19.85 -39.43
CA THR A 551 13.84 -20.82 -39.64
C THR A 551 13.79 -21.82 -38.51
N ARG A 552 12.91 -22.80 -38.61
CA ARG A 552 12.80 -23.89 -37.66
C ARG A 552 13.13 -25.20 -38.34
N ILE A 553 13.90 -26.02 -37.64
CA ILE A 553 14.40 -27.29 -38.15
C ILE A 553 13.97 -28.43 -37.23
N ARG A 554 13.38 -29.47 -37.82
CA ARG A 554 13.10 -30.74 -37.17
C ARG A 554 14.14 -31.76 -37.58
N ILE A 555 14.70 -32.43 -36.59
CA ILE A 555 15.75 -33.42 -36.78
C ILE A 555 15.37 -34.64 -35.98
N ILE A 556 15.26 -35.79 -36.66
CA ILE A 556 14.95 -37.06 -36.04
C ILE A 556 16.10 -38.02 -36.29
N CYS A 557 16.77 -38.46 -35.24
CA CYS A 557 17.70 -39.57 -35.31
C CYS A 557 17.02 -40.81 -34.76
N MET A 558 16.91 -41.85 -35.56
CA MET A 558 16.28 -43.11 -35.15
C MET A 558 17.09 -44.33 -35.61
N LYS A 559 16.99 -45.45 -34.90
CA LYS A 559 17.52 -46.73 -35.39
C LYS A 559 16.73 -47.16 -36.62
N ASN A 560 17.42 -47.63 -37.66
CA ASN A 560 16.82 -48.12 -38.89
C ASN A 560 16.23 -49.52 -38.70
N PHE A 561 15.39 -49.76 -37.71
CA PHE A 561 15.09 -51.16 -37.41
C PHE A 561 14.27 -51.83 -38.53
N PHE A 562 13.36 -51.09 -39.20
CA PHE A 562 12.47 -51.64 -40.23
C PHE A 562 12.06 -50.71 -41.38
N LEU A 563 12.34 -49.41 -41.34
CA LEU A 563 11.70 -48.49 -42.30
C LEU A 563 12.15 -48.74 -43.75
N ASN A 564 13.29 -49.41 -43.95
CA ASN A 564 13.71 -49.83 -45.28
C ASN A 564 14.52 -51.14 -45.28
N PRO A 565 14.08 -52.18 -46.01
CA PRO A 565 14.71 -53.50 -45.99
C PRO A 565 16.11 -53.55 -46.61
N ILE A 566 16.49 -52.55 -47.43
CA ILE A 566 17.82 -52.49 -48.07
C ILE A 566 18.90 -52.11 -47.06
N LEU A 567 18.52 -51.30 -46.06
CA LEU A 567 19.43 -50.79 -45.05
C LEU A 567 19.55 -51.79 -43.89
N HIS A 568 20.75 -51.92 -43.33
CA HIS A 568 20.93 -52.80 -42.17
C HIS A 568 20.12 -52.26 -40.96
N LYS A 569 19.48 -53.17 -40.21
CA LYS A 569 18.55 -52.81 -39.13
C LYS A 569 19.15 -51.94 -38.00
N GLU A 570 20.46 -52.06 -37.81
CA GLU A 570 21.21 -51.33 -36.77
C GLU A 570 21.83 -50.01 -37.26
N ASN A 571 21.79 -49.71 -38.56
CA ASN A 571 22.24 -48.40 -39.02
C ASN A 571 21.27 -47.31 -38.56
N PRO A 572 21.69 -46.06 -38.36
CA PRO A 572 20.78 -44.97 -38.06
C PRO A 572 20.08 -44.45 -39.32
N VAL A 573 18.86 -43.94 -39.14
CA VAL A 573 18.16 -43.06 -40.07
C VAL A 573 18.08 -41.67 -39.45
N LEU A 574 18.50 -40.67 -40.21
CA LEU A 574 18.45 -39.26 -39.84
C LEU A 574 17.45 -38.55 -40.76
N SER A 575 16.34 -38.07 -40.21
CA SER A 575 15.42 -37.16 -40.91
C SER A 575 15.78 -35.73 -40.61
N ILE A 576 15.78 -34.88 -41.63
CA ILE A 576 15.91 -33.43 -41.48
C ILE A 576 14.79 -32.77 -42.30
N GLU A 577 13.98 -31.94 -41.64
CA GLU A 577 12.88 -31.19 -42.26
C GLU A 577 12.95 -29.73 -41.78
N LEU A 578 12.60 -28.79 -42.67
CA LEU A 578 12.42 -27.37 -42.33
C LEU A 578 10.94 -27.00 -42.42
N ASP A 579 10.52 -26.03 -41.60
CA ASP A 579 9.19 -25.42 -41.74
C ASP A 579 9.07 -24.58 -43.01
N ASP A 580 10.17 -23.90 -43.38
CA ASP A 580 10.22 -22.98 -44.51
C ASP A 580 11.27 -23.44 -45.52
N GLU A 581 10.98 -23.31 -46.81
CA GLU A 581 11.98 -23.52 -47.87
C GLU A 581 13.01 -22.38 -47.85
N ILE A 582 14.26 -22.72 -47.52
CA ILE A 582 15.37 -21.77 -47.48
C ILE A 582 16.57 -22.36 -48.21
N SER A 583 17.19 -21.53 -49.04
CA SER A 583 18.49 -21.83 -49.62
C SER A 583 19.54 -21.88 -48.52
N HIS A 584 19.99 -23.09 -48.22
CA HIS A 584 21.05 -23.34 -47.27
C HIS A 584 22.33 -23.80 -47.97
N GLY A 585 23.46 -23.57 -47.31
CA GLY A 585 24.71 -24.23 -47.69
C GLY A 585 24.63 -25.73 -47.43
N PHE A 586 25.76 -26.40 -47.59
CA PHE A 586 25.81 -27.83 -47.31
C PHE A 586 25.74 -28.13 -45.82
N ILE A 587 24.92 -29.10 -45.46
CA ILE A 587 24.81 -29.63 -44.11
C ILE A 587 25.83 -30.76 -43.96
N ARG A 588 26.54 -30.80 -42.83
CA ARG A 588 27.39 -31.93 -42.48
C ARG A 588 26.61 -32.86 -41.56
N ILE A 589 26.45 -34.11 -41.97
CA ILE A 589 25.84 -35.18 -41.17
C ILE A 589 26.91 -36.17 -40.75
N GLU A 590 26.76 -36.73 -39.55
CA GLU A 590 27.63 -37.75 -39.00
C GLU A 590 26.76 -38.90 -38.50
N LEU A 591 26.98 -40.10 -39.05
CA LEU A 591 26.18 -41.29 -38.75
C LEU A 591 27.10 -42.40 -38.29
N ARG A 592 26.80 -43.03 -37.15
CA ARG A 592 27.57 -44.16 -36.64
C ARG A 592 27.15 -45.46 -37.33
N PRO A 593 28.04 -46.16 -38.04
CA PRO A 593 27.72 -47.46 -38.61
C PRO A 593 27.59 -48.51 -37.49
N TYR A 594 26.79 -49.56 -37.73
CA TYR A 594 26.67 -50.67 -36.77
C TYR A 594 27.99 -51.45 -36.59
N THR A 595 28.87 -51.41 -37.59
CA THR A 595 30.18 -52.05 -37.57
C THR A 595 31.24 -51.19 -38.24
N SER A 596 32.46 -51.23 -37.73
CA SER A 596 33.63 -50.61 -38.35
C SER A 596 34.30 -51.52 -39.39
N ALA A 597 33.86 -52.77 -39.55
CA ALA A 597 34.46 -53.75 -40.45
C ALA A 597 34.09 -53.55 -41.93
N ILE A 598 33.09 -52.72 -42.21
CA ILE A 598 32.57 -52.46 -43.55
C ILE A 598 32.71 -50.98 -43.85
N ASN A 599 33.16 -50.64 -45.06
CA ASN A 599 33.15 -49.26 -45.53
C ASN A 599 31.72 -48.86 -45.90
N PHE A 600 31.20 -47.85 -45.21
CA PHE A 600 29.90 -47.25 -45.49
C PHE A 600 30.06 -45.89 -46.18
N THR A 601 29.02 -45.50 -46.90
CA THR A 601 28.79 -44.11 -47.32
C THR A 601 27.38 -43.71 -46.90
N CYS A 602 27.14 -42.41 -46.81
CA CYS A 602 25.79 -41.92 -46.59
C CYS A 602 24.98 -41.99 -47.89
N VAL A 603 23.68 -42.21 -47.73
CA VAL A 603 22.67 -42.23 -48.81
C VAL A 603 21.48 -41.39 -48.38
N SER A 604 20.82 -40.73 -49.33
CA SER A 604 19.56 -40.00 -49.13
C SER A 604 18.38 -40.76 -49.75
N PHE A 605 17.19 -40.52 -49.23
CA PHE A 605 15.95 -41.13 -49.71
C PHE A 605 15.16 -40.16 -50.58
N HIS A 606 14.81 -40.55 -51.81
CA HIS A 606 13.91 -39.77 -52.65
C HIS A 606 12.59 -40.52 -52.84
N PRO A 607 11.46 -39.98 -52.34
CA PRO A 607 10.14 -40.49 -52.70
C PRO A 607 9.87 -40.17 -54.18
N LYS A 608 9.19 -41.07 -54.91
CA LYS A 608 8.81 -40.84 -56.30
C LYS A 608 7.77 -39.71 -56.36
N ASP A 609 8.11 -38.59 -57.01
CA ASP A 609 7.13 -37.56 -57.35
C ASP A 609 6.10 -38.14 -58.33
N ASN A 610 4.83 -38.09 -57.95
CA ASN A 610 3.71 -38.35 -58.85
C ASN A 610 3.63 -37.20 -59.88
N GLY A 611 4.49 -37.18 -60.90
CA GLY A 611 4.18 -36.41 -62.11
C GLY A 611 5.30 -35.81 -62.97
N THR A 612 6.58 -35.92 -62.63
CA THR A 612 7.62 -35.23 -63.42
C THR A 612 8.77 -36.15 -63.82
N THR A 613 8.63 -36.74 -65.00
CA THR A 613 9.72 -37.38 -65.76
C THR A 613 10.74 -36.32 -66.16
N SER A 614 11.72 -36.03 -65.31
CA SER A 614 12.94 -35.36 -65.73
C SER A 614 13.95 -36.41 -66.19
N GLU A 615 13.91 -36.71 -67.47
CA GLU A 615 14.92 -37.50 -68.16
C GLU A 615 16.25 -36.73 -68.20
N ARG A 616 17.15 -37.01 -67.24
CA ARG A 616 18.60 -37.12 -67.46
C ARG A 616 19.34 -37.31 -66.14
N PHE A 617 20.16 -38.36 -66.12
CA PHE A 617 21.19 -38.65 -65.13
C PHE A 617 20.71 -38.80 -63.69
N HIS A 618 20.31 -40.01 -63.28
CA HIS A 618 20.71 -40.52 -61.96
C HIS A 618 20.74 -42.05 -61.95
N LEU A 619 21.94 -42.56 -61.65
CA LEU A 619 22.27 -43.96 -61.49
C LEU A 619 21.46 -44.60 -60.34
N LEU A 620 21.00 -45.84 -60.58
CA LEU A 620 20.91 -46.94 -59.63
C LEU A 620 19.79 -46.97 -58.56
N TYR A 621 18.75 -47.76 -58.91
CA TYR A 621 18.05 -48.83 -58.17
C TYR A 621 16.57 -48.82 -58.57
N ILE A 622 16.35 -49.27 -59.81
CA ILE A 622 15.06 -49.54 -60.42
C ILE A 622 14.64 -50.92 -59.89
N PHE A 623 13.60 -51.02 -59.05
CA PHE A 623 12.64 -52.15 -58.92
C PHE A 623 11.80 -52.08 -57.63
N SER A 624 11.96 -51.06 -56.77
CA SER A 624 10.96 -50.74 -55.74
C SER A 624 10.65 -49.25 -55.74
N GLU A 625 9.42 -48.90 -55.41
CA GLU A 625 8.76 -47.60 -55.60
C GLU A 625 9.41 -46.40 -54.89
N ASN A 626 10.53 -46.59 -54.17
CA ASN A 626 11.32 -45.60 -53.46
C ASN A 626 12.83 -45.90 -53.59
N VAL A 627 13.67 -44.89 -53.76
CA VAL A 627 15.11 -45.07 -54.10
C VAL A 627 16.03 -44.40 -53.08
N TRP A 628 17.01 -45.15 -52.58
CA TRP A 628 18.18 -44.60 -51.86
C TRP A 628 19.26 -44.25 -52.87
N THR A 629 19.77 -43.02 -52.83
CA THR A 629 20.77 -42.51 -53.76
C THR A 629 21.93 -41.85 -53.04
N THR A 630 23.05 -41.69 -53.75
CA THR A 630 24.17 -40.84 -53.32
C THR A 630 24.12 -39.47 -54.00
N SER A 631 23.06 -39.15 -54.74
CA SER A 631 22.86 -37.81 -55.32
C SER A 631 22.87 -36.76 -54.22
N GLY A 632 23.62 -35.67 -54.43
CA GLY A 632 23.72 -34.58 -53.45
C GLY A 632 24.47 -34.95 -52.16
N VAL A 633 25.04 -36.15 -52.06
CA VAL A 633 25.74 -36.65 -50.87
C VAL A 633 27.22 -36.91 -51.19
N GLN A 634 28.11 -36.19 -50.51
CA GLN A 634 29.56 -36.34 -50.65
C GLN A 634 30.18 -36.87 -49.34
N LEU A 635 30.86 -38.01 -49.41
CA LEU A 635 31.62 -38.56 -48.28
C LEU A 635 32.83 -37.67 -47.96
N ILE A 636 32.94 -37.21 -46.70
CA ILE A 636 34.10 -36.46 -46.19
C ILE A 636 35.09 -37.43 -45.51
N SER A 637 34.56 -38.30 -44.65
CA SER A 637 35.36 -39.29 -43.91
C SER A 637 34.54 -40.55 -43.69
N SER A 638 35.14 -41.71 -43.94
CA SER A 638 34.55 -43.02 -43.63
C SER A 638 34.63 -43.37 -42.14
N ASN A 639 35.50 -42.71 -41.38
CA ASN A 639 35.66 -42.93 -39.94
C ASN A 639 36.27 -41.70 -39.25
N PHE A 640 35.40 -40.84 -38.70
CA PHE A 640 35.76 -39.73 -37.83
C PHE A 640 35.09 -39.96 -36.48
N ASN A 641 35.86 -40.23 -35.42
CA ASN A 641 35.34 -40.59 -34.09
C ASN A 641 34.31 -41.74 -34.09
N GLY A 642 34.51 -42.72 -34.98
CA GLY A 642 33.60 -43.85 -35.15
C GLY A 642 32.31 -43.50 -35.90
N MET A 643 32.25 -42.36 -36.61
CA MET A 643 31.12 -41.97 -37.47
C MET A 643 31.56 -41.78 -38.91
N VAL A 644 30.66 -42.07 -39.83
CA VAL A 644 30.76 -41.72 -41.25
C VAL A 644 30.27 -40.28 -41.40
N VAL A 645 31.10 -39.42 -41.97
CA VAL A 645 30.82 -38.00 -42.12
C VAL A 645 30.56 -37.69 -43.58
N CYS A 646 29.40 -37.13 -43.86
CA CYS A 646 29.02 -36.72 -45.21
C CYS A 646 28.55 -35.28 -45.25
N LYS A 647 28.71 -34.69 -46.43
CA LYS A 647 28.23 -33.37 -46.80
C LYS A 647 27.00 -33.56 -47.68
N VAL A 648 25.89 -32.90 -47.36
CA VAL A 648 24.62 -33.02 -48.09
C VAL A 648 24.12 -31.63 -48.52
N ASP A 649 23.57 -31.52 -49.72
CA ASP A 649 23.05 -30.26 -50.31
C ASP A 649 21.53 -30.10 -50.23
N HIS A 650 20.81 -31.13 -49.79
CA HIS A 650 19.35 -31.16 -49.68
C HIS A 650 18.91 -31.71 -48.33
N LEU A 651 17.61 -31.66 -48.06
CA LEU A 651 16.96 -32.21 -46.88
C LEU A 651 16.23 -33.49 -47.26
N SER A 652 16.38 -34.54 -46.46
CA SER A 652 15.84 -35.86 -46.76
C SER A 652 15.93 -36.76 -45.51
N LEU A 653 15.56 -38.04 -45.68
CA LEU A 653 16.01 -39.13 -44.82
C LEU A 653 17.40 -39.58 -45.29
N PHE A 654 18.35 -39.62 -44.36
CA PHE A 654 19.71 -40.08 -44.58
C PHE A 654 20.00 -41.35 -43.81
N SER A 655 20.77 -42.26 -44.39
CA SER A 655 21.25 -43.45 -43.71
C SER A 655 22.60 -43.90 -44.27
N LEU A 656 23.05 -45.10 -43.88
CA LEU A 656 24.33 -45.68 -44.27
C LEU A 656 24.12 -46.94 -45.11
N LEU A 657 24.83 -47.02 -46.23
CA LEU A 657 24.88 -48.20 -47.10
C LEU A 657 26.34 -48.63 -47.34
N PRO A 658 26.65 -49.94 -47.29
CA PRO A 658 27.96 -50.45 -47.68
C PRO A 658 28.34 -50.00 -49.10
N VAL A 659 29.55 -49.44 -49.27
CA VAL A 659 30.04 -48.95 -50.57
C VAL A 659 30.00 -50.03 -51.66
N ARG A 660 30.25 -51.29 -51.28
CA ARG A 660 30.17 -52.45 -52.20
C ARG A 660 28.80 -52.66 -52.85
N LEU A 661 27.71 -52.27 -52.18
CA LEU A 661 26.35 -52.38 -52.72
C LEU A 661 26.04 -51.29 -53.74
N ILE A 662 26.78 -50.19 -53.71
CA ILE A 662 26.66 -49.10 -54.69
C ILE A 662 27.44 -49.47 -55.95
N LEU A 663 28.68 -49.99 -55.78
CA LEU A 663 29.54 -50.39 -56.90
C LEU A 663 29.01 -51.59 -57.69
N LYS A 664 28.43 -52.59 -57.01
CA LYS A 664 27.89 -53.80 -57.68
C LYS A 664 26.84 -53.51 -58.74
N PHE A 665 26.16 -52.37 -58.65
CA PHE A 665 25.13 -52.04 -59.61
C PHE A 665 25.66 -51.13 -60.72
N THR A 666 26.73 -50.36 -60.50
CA THR A 666 27.40 -49.63 -61.60
C THR A 666 28.05 -50.59 -62.58
N GLU A 667 28.53 -51.76 -62.12
CA GLU A 667 29.12 -52.80 -62.98
C GLU A 667 28.10 -53.59 -63.80
N ILE A 668 26.80 -53.57 -63.48
CA ILE A 668 25.77 -54.25 -64.28
C ILE A 668 25.33 -53.38 -65.48
N ILE A 669 25.74 -52.11 -65.53
CA ILE A 669 25.33 -51.15 -66.58
C ILE A 669 26.44 -50.92 -67.64
N TYR A 670 27.70 -51.26 -67.34
CA TYR A 670 28.78 -51.29 -68.33
C TYR A 670 28.86 -52.68 -68.98
#